data_AF-A0A5E8C3W7-F1
#
_entry.id   AF-A0A5E8C3W7-F1
#
_cell.length_a   1.000
_cell.length_b   1.000
_cell.length_c   1.000
_cell.angle_alpha   90.00
_cell.angle_beta   90.00
_cell.angle_gamma   90.00
#
_symmetry.space_group_name_H-M   'P 1'
#
loop_
_entity.id
_entity.type
_entity.pdbx_description
1 polymer ?
#
loop_
_entity_poly.entity_id
_entity_poly.type
_entity_poly.pdbx_seq_one_letter_code
_entity_poly.pdbx_strand_id
1 'polypeptide(L)'
;MATSKPLLNVLAQSTPLGHLTVPGKLPNSHVIKDSTSGYNSKPFAGKEAQLDAVMDEIDRQGFIPEHLIENETNWFYNSLGIDDMYFATESIENIVSHINSLYAAKVAAYARDDKKLDIHLDRESENHAVYIGTSTPGVSNLSGNGYEERIDNKYLNSSTPEKAYRVETFRATNPTNTSTFSATFKAKKSDSEEPEDSSISSEAENVRCYFVYKCDFFENNVAEDETDLAKISDKAFFEKATENTKFIYKNIISQVVKRTGPVIEQYQVDGTEERRVIIAYRQKTAPGYFSALSHLYHYYGLHSTRKYVEQFSNGVTVISIYLVPTHFAQTAHTLEELKALKKYPPIEHSIHQVTKEASLLYCIPQNNFQKLFAGGELSLQESIYAHSVFIFVTHFLNRLGNEYSTLLHILDPNNTAHLEVLENLKRRLRQETFTRAYIDELMHSQIDLIRQLYLQFANVHYVQSRGEGNNFLPTLSYQRIQTAKVYPLDELKDLIHRECTNEHQVTVFEAILEFNTHVLKTNFYTPTKVALSFRLNPEFLPKSEYPQPLYGMFLVVGQEFRGFHLRFRDVARGGIRIVKSRNAEAYSINARSLFDENYNLANTQQRKNKDIPEGGSKGVILLDYAHQDKGTQAFQKYIDSLCDLLLIGNTPGIKEPIVDLLGNKEILFMGPDENTAGLVDWATIHAKRRGAPWWKSFFTGKSPTLGGIPHDKYGMTSLSVREYVKGIYRKLNIDGSKVYKMQTGGPDGDLGSNEILLSNEIYVSIVDGSGVLHDPNGLDHDELVRLATKRVMISEYDVSKLSKQGYRVLVDDKDVTLPDGEVVQNGTTFRNLYHLHGLKNGTVEMFVPCGGRPEAIDINNVEKLIGDDKKALIPYIVEGANLFITQSAKLRLEKAGSIVFKDASTNKGGVTSSSLEVLASLAFDDAGFYKNMCISNGTEPAFYTEYVSEVQAIIQRNAHLEFEALWAEHEKTGKPRSVLSDELSYAINDLTEELSASNMWEDELFRNGILSEALPKVLQKEIGLDVILERVPGNYLRAIFGSYLAGRFIYEKGPNPGQFAFFEYMVEKRRALGI
;
A
#
# COMPACT_ATOMS: atom_id res chain seq x y z
N MET A 1 -25.91 -58.59 -10.16
CA MET A 1 -25.39 -59.54 -9.14
C MET A 1 -24.21 -58.85 -8.47
N ALA A 2 -24.47 -58.09 -7.41
CA ALA A 2 -24.33 -58.50 -6.00
C ALA A 2 -22.84 -58.57 -5.58
N THR A 3 -22.33 -57.51 -4.92
CA THR A 3 -21.92 -57.45 -3.48
C THR A 3 -20.48 -57.97 -3.25
N SER A 4 -19.53 -57.31 -2.58
CA SER A 4 -19.60 -56.45 -1.38
C SER A 4 -18.26 -55.74 -1.08
N LYS A 5 -18.35 -54.54 -0.49
CA LYS A 5 -17.38 -53.75 0.33
C LYS A 5 -17.34 -54.30 1.79
N PRO A 6 -16.68 -53.72 2.84
CA PRO A 6 -15.60 -52.70 2.98
C PRO A 6 -14.58 -52.98 4.14
N LEU A 7 -13.59 -52.08 4.37
CA LEU A 7 -13.33 -51.27 5.62
C LEU A 7 -11.86 -50.76 5.64
N LEU A 8 -11.53 -49.45 5.65
CA LEU A 8 -11.67 -48.41 6.69
C LEU A 8 -10.92 -48.75 8.00
N ASN A 9 -9.69 -48.25 8.17
CA ASN A 9 -9.05 -47.79 9.43
C ASN A 9 -7.51 -47.73 9.30
N VAL A 10 -6.91 -46.58 8.97
CA VAL A 10 -5.60 -46.07 9.52
C VAL A 10 -5.46 -44.59 9.16
N LEU A 11 -6.29 -43.69 9.68
CA LEU A 11 -6.04 -42.23 9.71
C LEU A 11 -6.86 -41.62 10.84
N ALA A 12 -6.45 -41.89 12.09
CA ALA A 12 -7.03 -41.26 13.26
C ALA A 12 -5.93 -41.11 14.31
N GLN A 13 -5.22 -39.97 14.27
CA GLN A 13 -4.60 -39.28 15.42
C GLN A 13 -3.95 -37.99 14.90
N SER A 14 -4.77 -37.00 14.58
CA SER A 14 -4.36 -35.60 14.55
C SER A 14 -5.30 -34.82 15.47
N THR A 15 -4.69 -34.07 16.38
CA THR A 15 -5.30 -33.18 17.37
C THR A 15 -6.19 -32.13 16.67
N PRO A 16 -7.26 -31.63 17.31
CA PRO A 16 -8.34 -30.94 16.62
C PRO A 16 -7.90 -29.55 16.15
N LEU A 17 -7.71 -29.41 14.83
CA LEU A 17 -7.83 -28.11 14.17
C LEU A 17 -9.25 -27.60 14.42
N GLY A 18 -9.35 -26.44 15.07
CA GLY A 18 -10.63 -25.76 15.30
C GLY A 18 -11.42 -25.65 14.01
N HIS A 19 -12.65 -26.16 14.05
CA HIS A 19 -13.61 -26.11 12.94
C HIS A 19 -13.71 -24.70 12.35
N LEU A 20 -13.05 -24.49 11.21
CA LEU A 20 -13.48 -23.49 10.23
C LEU A 20 -14.80 -24.01 9.68
N THR A 21 -15.91 -23.40 10.11
CA THR A 21 -17.23 -23.62 9.52
C THR A 21 -17.15 -23.39 8.02
N VAL A 22 -17.39 -24.45 7.25
CA VAL A 22 -17.59 -24.42 5.79
C VAL A 22 -18.85 -23.60 5.50
N PRO A 23 -18.77 -22.43 4.84
CA PRO A 23 -19.95 -21.73 4.34
C PRO A 23 -20.26 -22.30 2.96
N GLY A 24 -21.17 -23.27 2.89
CA GLY A 24 -21.50 -23.95 1.64
C GLY A 24 -22.83 -24.71 1.62
N LYS A 25 -23.60 -24.70 2.71
CA LYS A 25 -25.04 -24.95 2.62
C LYS A 25 -25.70 -23.61 2.43
N LEU A 26 -26.41 -23.41 1.31
CA LEU A 26 -27.43 -22.36 1.19
C LEU A 26 -28.25 -22.35 2.50
N PRO A 27 -28.18 -21.29 3.32
CA PRO A 27 -29.27 -21.09 4.26
C PRO A 27 -30.47 -20.76 3.37
N ASN A 28 -31.55 -21.54 3.53
CA ASN A 28 -32.89 -21.11 3.12
C ASN A 28 -32.99 -19.60 3.34
N SER A 29 -33.44 -18.86 2.32
CA SER A 29 -33.63 -17.40 2.31
C SER A 29 -33.63 -16.80 3.72
N HIS A 30 -32.59 -16.02 4.05
CA HIS A 30 -32.46 -15.23 5.28
C HIS A 30 -33.59 -14.20 5.37
N VAL A 31 -34.79 -14.69 5.63
CA VAL A 31 -36.02 -13.94 5.84
C VAL A 31 -36.04 -13.58 7.32
N ILE A 32 -35.89 -12.30 7.61
CA ILE A 32 -36.02 -11.75 8.95
C ILE A 32 -37.52 -11.64 9.25
N LYS A 33 -38.02 -12.47 10.18
CA LYS A 33 -39.41 -12.44 10.69
C LYS A 33 -39.71 -11.27 11.64
N ASP A 34 -38.98 -10.18 11.48
CA ASP A 34 -39.12 -9.01 12.34
C ASP A 34 -40.09 -8.06 11.64
N SER A 35 -41.30 -7.93 12.17
CA SER A 35 -42.30 -6.97 11.66
C SER A 35 -41.93 -5.52 11.99
N THR A 36 -40.72 -5.28 12.51
CA THR A 36 -40.20 -4.00 12.99
C THR A 36 -38.81 -3.72 12.41
N SER A 37 -38.31 -2.50 12.58
CA SER A 37 -37.07 -1.95 11.99
C SER A 37 -35.76 -2.65 12.41
N GLY A 38 -35.82 -3.79 13.11
CA GLY A 38 -34.69 -4.46 13.76
C GLY A 38 -34.25 -3.80 15.07
N TYR A 39 -34.95 -2.75 15.50
CA TYR A 39 -34.74 -2.01 16.73
C TYR A 39 -36.09 -1.88 17.46
N ASN A 40 -36.09 -2.10 18.77
CA ASN A 40 -37.27 -1.96 19.61
C ASN A 40 -37.63 -0.48 19.76
N SER A 41 -38.74 -0.04 19.17
CA SER A 41 -39.34 1.26 19.51
C SER A 41 -40.11 1.11 20.82
N LYS A 42 -39.48 1.38 21.96
CA LYS A 42 -40.24 1.59 23.21
C LYS A 42 -41.03 2.90 23.05
N PRO A 43 -42.36 2.92 23.18
CA PRO A 43 -43.14 4.16 23.12
C PRO A 43 -42.63 5.15 24.17
N PHE A 44 -42.34 6.38 23.76
CA PHE A 44 -42.01 7.44 24.71
C PHE A 44 -43.27 7.82 25.48
N ALA A 45 -43.38 7.36 26.73
CA ALA A 45 -44.59 7.58 27.54
C ALA A 45 -44.94 9.06 27.76
N GLY A 46 -43.95 9.96 27.67
CA GLY A 46 -44.14 11.42 27.75
C GLY A 46 -44.41 12.11 26.42
N LYS A 47 -44.58 11.38 25.31
CA LYS A 47 -44.64 11.95 23.96
C LYS A 47 -45.84 12.89 23.77
N GLU A 48 -47.02 12.49 24.22
CA GLU A 48 -48.23 13.34 24.13
C GLU A 48 -48.08 14.60 25.00
N ALA A 49 -47.60 14.46 26.25
CA ALA A 49 -47.38 15.60 27.13
C ALA A 49 -46.30 16.58 26.59
N GLN A 50 -45.26 16.07 25.96
CA GLN A 50 -44.24 16.89 25.29
C GLN A 50 -44.80 17.58 24.05
N LEU A 51 -45.64 16.88 23.27
CA LEU A 51 -46.33 17.44 22.12
C LEU A 51 -47.22 18.60 22.52
N ASP A 52 -48.01 18.46 23.59
CA ASP A 52 -48.84 19.55 24.14
C ASP A 52 -47.97 20.75 24.58
N ALA A 53 -46.90 20.49 25.32
CA ALA A 53 -45.98 21.54 25.77
C ALA A 53 -45.24 22.23 24.61
N VAL A 54 -44.96 21.51 23.52
CA VAL A 54 -44.41 22.07 22.28
C VAL A 54 -45.43 22.96 21.58
N MET A 55 -46.70 22.56 21.53
CA MET A 55 -47.77 23.39 20.95
C MET A 55 -47.94 24.71 21.73
N ASP A 56 -47.98 24.64 23.07
CA ASP A 56 -48.05 25.81 23.95
C ASP A 56 -46.87 26.77 23.73
N GLU A 57 -45.66 26.23 23.57
CA GLU A 57 -44.46 27.02 23.37
C GLU A 57 -44.40 27.64 21.95
N ILE A 58 -44.88 26.94 20.92
CA ILE A 58 -45.02 27.51 19.56
C ILE A 58 -46.02 28.67 19.59
N ASP A 59 -47.16 28.51 20.25
CA ASP A 59 -48.19 29.55 20.37
C ASP A 59 -47.63 30.79 21.11
N ARG A 60 -46.90 30.56 22.21
CA ARG A 60 -46.21 31.63 22.96
C ARG A 60 -45.24 32.44 22.09
N GLN A 61 -44.54 31.81 21.14
CA GLN A 61 -43.60 32.49 20.26
C GLN A 61 -44.29 33.26 19.12
N GLY A 62 -45.49 32.84 18.70
CA GLY A 62 -46.33 33.56 17.74
C GLY A 62 -45.83 33.57 16.28
N PHE A 63 -44.87 32.71 15.92
CA PHE A 63 -44.35 32.62 14.54
C PHE A 63 -45.26 31.84 13.59
N ILE A 64 -45.98 30.84 14.12
CA ILE A 64 -46.92 30.00 13.37
C ILE A 64 -48.34 30.44 13.72
N PRO A 65 -49.23 30.70 12.74
CA PRO A 65 -50.63 31.02 13.02
C PRO A 65 -51.31 29.92 13.84
N GLU A 66 -52.08 30.30 14.86
CA GLU A 66 -52.75 29.40 15.83
C GLU A 66 -53.43 28.18 15.17
N HIS A 67 -54.20 28.41 14.11
CA HIS A 67 -54.92 27.35 13.36
C HIS A 67 -54.02 26.35 12.61
N LEU A 68 -52.70 26.57 12.54
CA LEU A 68 -51.73 25.69 11.88
C LEU A 68 -50.83 24.96 12.89
N ILE A 69 -50.78 25.39 14.16
CA ILE A 69 -49.87 24.84 15.18
C ILE A 69 -50.09 23.34 15.36
N GLU A 70 -51.36 22.93 15.50
CA GLU A 70 -51.72 21.52 15.69
C GLU A 70 -51.27 20.66 14.50
N ASN A 71 -51.49 21.15 13.27
CA ASN A 71 -51.13 20.44 12.05
C ASN A 71 -49.61 20.30 11.88
N GLU A 72 -48.87 21.39 12.08
CA GLU A 72 -47.40 21.40 11.93
C GLU A 72 -46.72 20.53 12.99
N THR A 73 -47.22 20.57 14.23
CA THR A 73 -46.68 19.74 15.32
C THR A 73 -47.01 18.26 15.11
N ASN A 74 -48.25 17.91 14.74
CA ASN A 74 -48.62 16.53 14.43
C ASN A 74 -47.86 15.97 13.22
N TRP A 75 -47.64 16.78 12.20
CA TRP A 75 -46.83 16.38 11.04
C TRP A 75 -45.39 16.06 11.46
N PHE A 76 -44.77 16.88 12.30
CA PHE A 76 -43.41 16.64 12.80
C PHE A 76 -43.32 15.36 13.65
N TYR A 77 -44.25 15.16 14.58
CA TYR A 77 -44.24 14.02 15.51
C TYR A 77 -44.61 12.67 14.88
N ASN A 78 -45.50 12.68 13.89
CA ASN A 78 -46.14 11.45 13.40
C ASN A 78 -45.87 11.16 11.92
N SER A 79 -45.55 12.16 11.10
CA SER A 79 -45.42 11.98 9.63
C SER A 79 -43.97 11.92 9.13
N LEU A 80 -43.00 12.48 9.86
CA LEU A 80 -41.59 12.46 9.45
C LEU A 80 -40.89 11.11 9.68
N GLY A 81 -41.53 10.18 10.38
CA GLY A 81 -40.95 8.88 10.70
C GLY A 81 -39.75 8.97 11.65
N ILE A 82 -39.72 10.01 12.50
CA ILE A 82 -38.70 10.22 13.53
C ILE A 82 -38.96 9.24 14.69
N ASP A 83 -37.91 8.56 15.15
CA ASP A 83 -37.99 7.59 16.26
C ASP A 83 -38.33 8.27 17.59
N ASP A 84 -39.11 7.59 18.44
CA ASP A 84 -39.53 8.08 19.76
C ASP A 84 -38.37 8.49 20.68
N MET A 85 -37.18 7.92 20.51
CA MET A 85 -36.02 8.32 21.30
C MET A 85 -35.58 9.75 21.02
N TYR A 86 -35.67 10.23 19.78
CA TYR A 86 -35.34 11.63 19.48
C TYR A 86 -36.19 12.54 20.38
N PHE A 87 -37.50 12.29 20.45
CA PHE A 87 -38.43 13.04 21.32
C PHE A 87 -38.10 12.86 22.80
N ALA A 88 -37.73 11.65 23.23
CA ALA A 88 -37.33 11.39 24.63
C ALA A 88 -36.03 12.11 25.04
N THR A 89 -35.11 12.36 24.10
CA THR A 89 -33.81 12.98 24.38
C THR A 89 -33.76 14.48 24.08
N GLU A 90 -34.64 14.97 23.22
CA GLU A 90 -34.61 16.34 22.72
C GLU A 90 -35.42 17.29 23.60
N SER A 91 -34.92 18.52 23.76
CA SER A 91 -35.61 19.54 24.55
C SER A 91 -36.81 20.11 23.78
N ILE A 92 -37.83 20.55 24.52
CA ILE A 92 -39.02 21.23 23.97
C ILE A 92 -38.57 22.42 23.10
N GLU A 93 -37.67 23.26 23.60
CA GLU A 93 -37.12 24.42 22.89
C GLU A 93 -36.50 24.05 21.53
N ASN A 94 -35.80 22.91 21.47
CA ASN A 94 -35.16 22.46 20.24
C ASN A 94 -36.18 21.90 19.24
N ILE A 95 -37.16 21.14 19.71
CA ILE A 95 -38.26 20.64 18.87
C ILE A 95 -39.04 21.82 18.28
N VAL A 96 -39.39 22.82 19.10
CA VAL A 96 -40.06 24.06 18.68
C VAL A 96 -39.22 24.77 17.61
N SER A 97 -37.92 24.93 17.84
CA SER A 97 -37.01 25.51 16.85
C SER A 97 -37.01 24.74 15.53
N HIS A 98 -37.00 23.40 15.56
CA HIS A 98 -37.01 22.60 14.33
C HIS A 98 -38.34 22.74 13.57
N ILE A 99 -39.47 22.76 14.27
CA ILE A 99 -40.80 22.98 13.68
C ILE A 99 -40.87 24.39 13.05
N ASN A 100 -40.42 25.42 13.77
CA ASN A 100 -40.37 26.78 13.25
C ASN A 100 -39.49 26.91 12.00
N SER A 101 -38.32 26.25 11.98
CA SER A 101 -37.45 26.24 10.79
C SER A 101 -38.09 25.53 9.59
N LEU A 102 -38.77 24.40 9.83
CA LEU A 102 -39.50 23.68 8.77
C LEU A 102 -40.67 24.52 8.23
N TYR A 103 -41.40 25.19 9.11
CA TYR A 103 -42.48 26.10 8.73
C TYR A 103 -41.94 27.30 7.94
N ALA A 104 -40.85 27.92 8.38
CA ALA A 104 -40.19 29.01 7.65
C ALA A 104 -39.76 28.58 6.24
N ALA A 105 -39.22 27.37 6.08
CA ALA A 105 -38.88 26.80 4.78
C ALA A 105 -40.12 26.63 3.88
N LYS A 106 -41.27 26.20 4.43
CA LYS A 106 -42.55 26.12 3.69
C LYS A 106 -43.05 27.50 3.25
N VAL A 107 -42.96 28.51 4.11
CA VAL A 107 -43.34 29.89 3.77
C VAL A 107 -42.42 30.48 2.70
N ALA A 108 -41.11 30.26 2.82
CA ALA A 108 -40.14 30.69 1.83
C ALA A 108 -40.36 30.02 0.47
N ALA A 109 -40.65 28.71 0.46
CA ALA A 109 -41.02 27.97 -0.73
C ALA A 109 -42.25 28.57 -1.43
N TYR A 110 -43.30 28.92 -0.68
CA TYR A 110 -44.49 29.56 -1.23
C TYR A 110 -44.20 30.94 -1.86
N ALA A 111 -43.26 31.69 -1.29
CA ALA A 111 -42.86 33.00 -1.79
C ALA A 111 -41.97 32.94 -3.04
N ARG A 112 -41.44 31.77 -3.42
CA ARG A 112 -40.67 31.58 -4.65
C ARG A 112 -41.58 31.30 -5.85
N ASP A 113 -41.16 31.78 -7.02
CA ASP A 113 -41.88 31.54 -8.29
C ASP A 113 -41.94 30.05 -8.66
N ASP A 114 -40.94 29.26 -8.27
CA ASP A 114 -40.87 27.82 -8.55
C ASP A 114 -41.71 26.96 -7.57
N LYS A 115 -42.16 27.54 -6.45
CA LYS A 115 -42.90 26.89 -5.36
C LYS A 115 -42.26 25.59 -4.84
N LYS A 116 -40.96 25.36 -5.08
CA LYS A 116 -40.27 24.14 -4.63
C LYS A 116 -40.00 24.18 -3.14
N LEU A 117 -40.09 23.05 -2.45
CA LEU A 117 -39.85 22.98 -1.01
C LEU A 117 -38.37 22.68 -0.75
N ASP A 118 -37.60 23.71 -0.41
CA ASP A 118 -36.17 23.54 -0.10
C ASP A 118 -35.95 23.69 1.40
N ILE A 119 -35.82 22.56 2.08
CA ILE A 119 -35.54 22.51 3.51
C ILE A 119 -34.03 22.42 3.70
N HIS A 120 -33.50 23.38 4.45
CA HIS A 120 -32.11 23.39 4.92
C HIS A 120 -32.11 23.65 6.44
N LEU A 121 -32.03 22.58 7.22
CA LEU A 121 -31.82 22.65 8.66
C LEU A 121 -30.56 21.89 9.05
N ASP A 122 -29.60 22.59 9.64
CA ASP A 122 -28.44 22.00 10.28
C ASP A 122 -28.29 22.54 11.71
N ARG A 123 -28.22 21.62 12.67
CA ARG A 123 -27.99 21.95 14.08
C ARG A 123 -26.93 21.06 14.65
N GLU A 124 -25.87 21.66 15.19
CA GLU A 124 -24.72 20.92 15.70
C GLU A 124 -24.41 21.34 17.14
N SER A 125 -24.22 20.36 18.00
CA SER A 125 -23.72 20.51 19.36
C SER A 125 -22.50 19.61 19.56
N GLU A 126 -21.90 19.62 20.76
CA GLU A 126 -20.71 18.80 21.04
C GLU A 126 -20.99 17.29 20.99
N ASN A 127 -22.19 16.86 21.43
CA ASN A 127 -22.53 15.44 21.56
C ASN A 127 -23.65 14.97 20.63
N HIS A 128 -24.28 15.90 19.89
CA HIS A 128 -25.43 15.61 19.04
C HIS A 128 -25.47 16.54 17.82
N ALA A 129 -25.92 16.04 16.68
CA ALA A 129 -26.25 16.87 15.52
C ALA A 129 -27.50 16.38 14.79
N VAL A 130 -28.27 17.32 14.26
CA VAL A 130 -29.47 17.09 13.46
C VAL A 130 -29.28 17.77 12.12
N TYR A 131 -29.49 17.02 11.03
CA TYR A 131 -29.59 17.58 9.69
C TYR A 131 -30.92 17.16 9.09
N ILE A 132 -31.71 18.12 8.64
CA ILE A 132 -32.96 17.87 7.90
C ILE A 132 -32.86 18.60 6.56
N GLY A 133 -33.08 17.87 5.48
CA GLY A 133 -32.97 18.40 4.13
C GLY A 133 -33.94 17.80 3.15
N THR A 134 -34.30 18.58 2.14
CA THR A 134 -35.03 18.05 0.98
C THR A 134 -34.11 17.16 0.14
N SER A 135 -34.60 15.98 -0.26
CA SER A 135 -33.91 15.11 -1.21
C SER A 135 -34.86 14.26 -2.04
N THR A 136 -34.55 14.08 -3.31
CA THR A 136 -35.28 13.19 -4.22
C THR A 136 -34.85 11.73 -4.00
N PRO A 137 -35.77 10.80 -3.69
CA PRO A 137 -35.43 9.40 -3.51
C PRO A 137 -34.77 8.78 -4.76
N GLY A 138 -33.61 8.15 -4.59
CA GLY A 138 -32.90 7.48 -5.69
C GLY A 138 -32.02 8.40 -6.52
N VAL A 139 -31.91 9.68 -6.17
CA VAL A 139 -31.07 10.66 -6.87
C VAL A 139 -29.98 11.18 -5.94
N SER A 140 -28.75 11.22 -6.44
CA SER A 140 -27.61 11.81 -5.72
C SER A 140 -27.69 13.33 -5.77
N ASN A 141 -27.65 13.99 -4.61
CA ASN A 141 -27.68 15.45 -4.55
C ASN A 141 -26.26 16.03 -4.64
N LEU A 142 -25.81 16.37 -5.85
CA LEU A 142 -24.44 16.86 -6.13
C LEU A 142 -24.24 18.36 -5.88
N SER A 143 -25.32 19.15 -5.90
CA SER A 143 -25.28 20.62 -5.77
C SER A 143 -25.99 21.16 -4.52
N GLY A 144 -26.61 20.29 -3.73
CA GLY A 144 -27.32 20.66 -2.50
C GLY A 144 -26.46 20.58 -1.25
N ASN A 145 -27.10 20.30 -0.12
CA ASN A 145 -26.57 20.56 1.23
C ASN A 145 -25.38 19.67 1.67
N GLY A 146 -25.05 18.61 0.93
CA GLY A 146 -23.88 17.77 1.21
C GLY A 146 -23.85 17.11 2.59
N TYR A 147 -25.00 16.88 3.26
CA TYR A 147 -25.03 16.44 4.66
C TYR A 147 -24.31 15.10 4.90
N GLU A 148 -24.41 14.12 4.01
CA GLU A 148 -23.70 12.85 4.19
C GLU A 148 -22.17 13.03 4.13
N GLU A 149 -21.66 13.88 3.23
CA GLU A 149 -20.23 14.21 3.16
C GLU A 149 -19.76 14.98 4.39
N ARG A 150 -20.58 15.91 4.90
CA ARG A 150 -20.33 16.62 6.16
C ARG A 150 -20.30 15.65 7.33
N ILE A 151 -21.19 14.66 7.38
CA ILE A 151 -21.23 13.61 8.40
C ILE A 151 -19.98 12.73 8.33
N ASP A 152 -19.58 12.30 7.13
CA ASP A 152 -18.34 11.56 6.90
C ASP A 152 -17.13 12.32 7.48
N ASN A 153 -16.96 13.57 7.04
CA ASN A 153 -15.80 14.38 7.41
C ASN A 153 -15.73 14.72 8.90
N LYS A 154 -16.88 15.06 9.52
CA LYS A 154 -16.90 15.55 10.90
C LYS A 154 -16.97 14.43 11.95
N TYR A 155 -17.67 13.33 11.65
CA TYR A 155 -18.00 12.32 12.67
C TYR A 155 -17.48 10.91 12.36
N LEU A 156 -17.43 10.47 11.10
CA LEU A 156 -17.13 9.06 10.78
C LEU A 156 -15.67 8.80 10.39
N ASN A 157 -15.06 9.65 9.56
CA ASN A 157 -13.72 9.41 8.98
C ASN A 157 -12.61 9.31 10.02
N SER A 158 -12.74 10.05 11.13
CA SER A 158 -11.75 10.11 12.21
C SER A 158 -12.20 9.39 13.49
N SER A 159 -13.18 8.49 13.39
CA SER A 159 -13.76 7.80 14.55
C SER A 159 -12.71 7.08 15.40
N THR A 160 -12.77 7.27 16.72
CA THR A 160 -12.04 6.51 17.76
C THR A 160 -13.00 6.16 18.89
N PRO A 161 -12.68 5.22 19.80
CA PRO A 161 -13.52 4.95 20.96
C PRO A 161 -13.89 6.20 21.78
N GLU A 162 -13.02 7.21 21.84
CA GLU A 162 -13.26 8.47 22.56
C GLU A 162 -14.08 9.49 21.73
N LYS A 163 -14.03 9.36 20.41
CA LYS A 163 -14.65 10.26 19.43
C LYS A 163 -15.42 9.47 18.38
N ALA A 164 -16.30 8.59 18.84
CA ALA A 164 -17.19 7.80 18.01
C ALA A 164 -18.61 8.37 18.05
N TYR A 165 -19.30 8.28 16.91
CA TYR A 165 -20.67 8.74 16.77
C TYR A 165 -21.51 7.69 16.06
N ARG A 166 -22.72 7.47 16.55
CA ARG A 166 -23.77 6.77 15.81
C ARG A 166 -24.49 7.73 14.86
N VAL A 167 -25.03 7.18 13.78
CA VAL A 167 -25.87 7.92 12.83
C VAL A 167 -27.15 7.15 12.57
N GLU A 168 -28.29 7.80 12.75
CA GLU A 168 -29.60 7.29 12.38
C GLU A 168 -30.17 8.19 11.27
N THR A 169 -30.70 7.59 10.21
CA THR A 169 -31.27 8.37 9.09
C THR A 169 -32.63 7.84 8.71
N PHE A 170 -33.56 8.76 8.41
CA PHE A 170 -34.95 8.43 8.10
C PHE A 170 -35.44 9.29 6.93
N ARG A 171 -36.29 8.72 6.09
CA ARG A 171 -36.99 9.44 5.02
C ARG A 171 -38.46 9.51 5.34
N ALA A 172 -38.99 10.72 5.35
CA ALA A 172 -40.43 10.94 5.45
C ALA A 172 -41.12 10.51 4.15
N THR A 173 -42.24 9.80 4.27
CA THR A 173 -43.19 9.60 3.18
C THR A 173 -44.03 10.86 3.04
N ASN A 174 -43.93 11.56 1.91
CA ASN A 174 -44.63 12.83 1.72
C ASN A 174 -46.16 12.59 1.67
N PRO A 175 -46.97 13.19 2.57
CA PRO A 175 -48.41 13.13 2.49
C PRO A 175 -48.91 14.32 1.66
N THR A 176 -48.41 14.49 0.43
CA THR A 176 -48.83 15.59 -0.47
C THR A 176 -50.29 15.48 -0.95
N ASN A 177 -51.06 14.51 -0.44
CA ASN A 177 -52.52 14.51 -0.56
C ASN A 177 -53.27 15.03 0.68
N THR A 178 -52.59 15.38 1.78
CA THR A 178 -53.28 15.78 3.04
C THR A 178 -52.68 16.97 3.79
N SER A 179 -51.67 17.68 3.28
CA SER A 179 -51.33 18.98 3.88
C SER A 179 -52.45 19.99 3.59
N THR A 180 -53.10 20.44 4.67
CA THR A 180 -54.17 21.44 4.69
C THR A 180 -53.79 22.75 3.99
N PHE A 181 -52.50 23.02 3.75
CA PHE A 181 -52.05 24.16 2.95
C PHE A 181 -52.65 24.20 1.53
N SER A 182 -52.89 23.04 0.89
CA SER A 182 -53.55 22.96 -0.43
C SER A 182 -55.09 23.05 -0.32
N ALA A 183 -55.66 22.55 0.77
CA ALA A 183 -57.12 22.48 0.95
C ALA A 183 -57.73 23.82 1.42
N THR A 184 -57.06 24.56 2.30
CA THR A 184 -57.66 25.76 2.94
C THR A 184 -57.68 26.98 2.02
N PHE A 185 -56.80 27.06 1.01
CA PHE A 185 -56.78 28.16 0.04
C PHE A 185 -57.41 27.84 -1.33
N LYS A 186 -57.72 26.56 -1.62
CA LYS A 186 -58.54 26.19 -2.80
C LYS A 186 -60.02 26.57 -2.65
N ALA A 187 -60.47 26.89 -1.43
CA ALA A 187 -61.86 27.26 -1.15
C ALA A 187 -62.25 28.72 -1.55
N LYS A 188 -61.37 29.49 -2.21
CA LYS A 188 -61.67 30.85 -2.70
C LYS A 188 -61.29 31.04 -4.18
N LYS A 189 -61.79 30.20 -5.07
CA LYS A 189 -62.04 30.55 -6.47
C LYS A 189 -63.31 29.84 -6.92
N SER A 190 -64.43 30.55 -6.83
CA SER A 190 -65.66 30.19 -7.53
C SER A 190 -65.60 30.76 -8.95
N ASP A 191 -66.16 29.97 -9.87
CA ASP A 191 -66.71 30.35 -11.18
C ASP A 191 -65.73 30.70 -12.30
N SER A 192 -65.07 29.67 -12.84
CA SER A 192 -64.83 29.57 -14.28
C SER A 192 -64.65 28.11 -14.68
N GLU A 193 -65.60 27.59 -15.46
CA GLU A 193 -65.53 26.28 -16.11
C GLU A 193 -64.45 26.28 -17.20
N GLU A 194 -63.26 25.79 -16.89
CA GLU A 194 -62.35 25.21 -17.88
C GLU A 194 -61.75 23.91 -17.30
N PRO A 195 -61.58 22.86 -18.11
CA PRO A 195 -60.99 21.61 -17.64
C PRO A 195 -59.47 21.81 -17.51
N GLU A 196 -58.99 22.04 -16.29
CA GLU A 196 -57.55 21.99 -16.00
C GLU A 196 -57.05 20.55 -16.14
N ASP A 197 -56.06 20.39 -17.03
CA ASP A 197 -55.27 19.20 -17.25
C ASP A 197 -54.45 18.88 -15.98
N SER A 198 -55.06 18.15 -15.05
CA SER A 198 -54.49 17.77 -13.75
C SER A 198 -53.51 16.61 -13.89
N SER A 199 -52.49 16.74 -14.73
CA SER A 199 -51.45 15.73 -14.95
C SER A 199 -50.03 16.19 -14.65
N ILE A 200 -49.85 17.37 -14.05
CA ILE A 200 -48.56 17.77 -13.45
C ILE A 200 -48.45 17.11 -12.07
N SER A 201 -47.99 15.87 -12.03
CA SER A 201 -47.48 15.25 -10.79
C SER A 201 -46.29 16.10 -10.32
N SER A 202 -46.49 16.89 -9.26
CA SER A 202 -45.42 17.56 -8.54
C SER A 202 -44.33 16.54 -8.17
N GLU A 203 -43.11 16.77 -8.64
CA GLU A 203 -41.88 16.09 -8.26
C GLU A 203 -41.89 15.86 -6.73
N ALA A 204 -42.07 14.62 -6.27
CA ALA A 204 -42.23 14.34 -4.84
C ALA A 204 -40.87 14.39 -4.13
N GLU A 205 -40.39 15.61 -3.92
CA GLU A 205 -39.28 15.94 -3.03
C GLU A 205 -39.62 15.46 -1.60
N ASN A 206 -38.82 14.53 -1.06
CA ASN A 206 -39.03 13.98 0.29
C ASN A 206 -38.08 14.63 1.30
N VAL A 207 -38.53 14.72 2.54
CA VAL A 207 -37.67 15.16 3.65
C VAL A 207 -36.78 14.00 4.10
N ARG A 208 -35.49 14.26 4.23
CA ARG A 208 -34.50 13.34 4.79
C ARG A 208 -33.93 13.91 6.06
N CYS A 209 -33.98 13.11 7.14
CA CYS A 209 -33.46 13.47 8.45
C CYS A 209 -32.22 12.61 8.77
N TYR A 210 -31.23 13.24 9.39
CA TYR A 210 -30.01 12.64 9.90
C TYR A 210 -29.84 13.03 11.36
N PHE A 211 -29.69 12.05 12.23
CA PHE A 211 -29.44 12.25 13.65
C PHE A 211 -28.11 11.61 14.01
N VAL A 212 -27.20 12.41 14.54
CA VAL A 212 -25.85 11.99 14.93
C VAL A 212 -25.75 12.10 16.44
N TYR A 213 -25.30 11.03 17.11
CA TYR A 213 -25.13 11.04 18.56
C TYR A 213 -23.75 10.51 18.94
N LYS A 214 -23.07 11.15 19.88
CA LYS A 214 -21.82 10.63 20.44
C LYS A 214 -22.07 9.30 21.16
N CYS A 215 -21.19 8.34 20.95
CA CYS A 215 -21.30 7.02 21.58
C CYS A 215 -20.97 7.07 23.08
N ASP A 216 -21.71 6.28 23.87
CA ASP A 216 -21.42 5.96 25.27
C ASP A 216 -21.27 4.44 25.39
N PHE A 217 -20.03 3.97 25.34
CA PHE A 217 -19.70 2.55 25.40
C PHE A 217 -19.76 1.98 26.83
N PHE A 218 -19.99 0.68 26.96
CA PHE A 218 -19.79 0.00 28.25
C PHE A 218 -18.32 0.03 28.68
N GLU A 219 -17.41 -0.28 27.75
CA GLU A 219 -15.97 -0.21 27.94
C GLU A 219 -15.31 0.53 26.77
N ASN A 220 -14.60 1.62 27.06
CA ASN A 220 -13.92 2.41 26.02
C ASN A 220 -12.62 1.77 25.51
N ASN A 221 -11.94 0.99 26.36
CA ASN A 221 -10.64 0.39 26.07
C ASN A 221 -10.74 -1.13 26.07
N VAL A 222 -11.03 -1.70 24.91
CA VAL A 222 -11.13 -3.16 24.70
C VAL A 222 -10.09 -3.60 23.66
N ALA A 223 -9.76 -4.90 23.67
CA ALA A 223 -8.90 -5.46 22.63
C ALA A 223 -9.58 -5.40 21.26
N GLU A 224 -8.80 -5.20 20.18
CA GLU A 224 -9.32 -5.12 18.81
C GLU A 224 -10.02 -6.42 18.35
N ASP A 225 -9.77 -7.55 19.03
CA ASP A 225 -10.38 -8.85 18.75
C ASP A 225 -11.54 -9.23 19.67
N GLU A 226 -11.93 -8.35 20.61
CA GLU A 226 -13.13 -8.53 21.42
C GLU A 226 -14.38 -8.49 20.53
N THR A 227 -15.33 -9.40 20.78
CA THR A 227 -16.56 -9.57 19.98
C THR A 227 -17.82 -9.57 20.84
N ASP A 228 -17.68 -9.46 22.17
CA ASP A 228 -18.80 -9.40 23.09
C ASP A 228 -19.50 -8.03 23.04
N LEU A 229 -20.68 -8.00 22.43
CA LEU A 229 -21.52 -6.81 22.32
C LEU A 229 -21.83 -6.17 23.67
N ALA A 230 -21.90 -6.92 24.77
CA ALA A 230 -22.17 -6.35 26.09
C ALA A 230 -21.03 -5.47 26.63
N LYS A 231 -19.83 -5.58 26.05
CA LYS A 231 -18.67 -4.74 26.38
C LYS A 231 -18.42 -3.65 25.36
N ILE A 232 -18.53 -4.01 24.07
CA ILE A 232 -18.06 -3.15 22.97
C ILE A 232 -19.13 -2.20 22.42
N SER A 233 -20.40 -2.46 22.74
CA SER A 233 -21.51 -1.67 22.19
C SER A 233 -21.68 -0.35 22.93
N ASP A 234 -22.25 0.60 22.21
CA ASP A 234 -22.93 1.72 22.85
C ASP A 234 -24.15 1.24 23.66
N LYS A 235 -24.37 1.83 24.84
CA LYS A 235 -25.44 1.43 25.76
C LYS A 235 -26.83 1.57 25.16
N ALA A 236 -27.11 2.67 24.46
CA ALA A 236 -28.40 2.89 23.81
C ALA A 236 -28.62 1.93 22.64
N PHE A 237 -27.57 1.52 21.92
CA PHE A 237 -27.69 0.52 20.86
C PHE A 237 -28.03 -0.84 21.47
N PHE A 238 -27.31 -1.22 22.52
CA PHE A 238 -27.49 -2.49 23.20
C PHE A 238 -28.88 -2.62 23.83
N GLU A 239 -29.46 -1.53 24.32
CA GLU A 239 -30.83 -1.53 24.82
C GLU A 239 -31.87 -1.62 23.69
N LYS A 240 -31.68 -0.86 22.60
CA LYS A 240 -32.65 -0.76 21.50
C LYS A 240 -32.64 -1.98 20.57
N ALA A 241 -31.47 -2.54 20.25
CA ALA A 241 -31.36 -3.58 19.24
C ALA A 241 -32.17 -4.83 19.64
N THR A 242 -32.92 -5.40 18.70
CA THR A 242 -33.60 -6.70 18.93
C THR A 242 -32.55 -7.80 19.13
N GLU A 243 -32.91 -8.88 19.82
CA GLU A 243 -31.99 -10.03 20.00
C GLU A 243 -31.52 -10.60 18.65
N ASN A 244 -32.37 -10.55 17.62
CA ASN A 244 -31.99 -10.91 16.26
C ASN A 244 -30.96 -9.94 15.66
N THR A 245 -31.15 -8.63 15.80
CA THR A 245 -30.15 -7.64 15.34
C THR A 245 -28.83 -7.79 16.08
N LYS A 246 -28.85 -8.00 17.41
CA LYS A 246 -27.63 -8.28 18.19
C LYS A 246 -26.92 -9.54 17.68
N PHE A 247 -27.66 -10.61 17.38
CA PHE A 247 -27.08 -11.84 16.82
C PHE A 247 -26.38 -11.57 15.48
N ILE A 248 -27.04 -10.86 14.57
CA ILE A 248 -26.47 -10.50 13.26
C ILE A 248 -25.21 -9.65 13.43
N TYR A 249 -25.25 -8.62 14.28
CA TYR A 249 -24.11 -7.73 14.53
C TYR A 249 -22.94 -8.48 15.17
N LYS A 250 -23.20 -9.37 16.14
CA LYS A 250 -22.17 -10.22 16.74
C LYS A 250 -21.48 -11.10 15.70
N ASN A 251 -22.25 -11.71 14.79
CA ASN A 251 -21.70 -12.57 13.74
C ASN A 251 -20.85 -11.79 12.75
N ILE A 252 -21.33 -10.64 12.26
CA ILE A 252 -20.59 -9.85 11.27
C ILE A 252 -19.32 -9.23 11.88
N ILE A 253 -19.37 -8.74 13.13
CA ILE A 253 -18.20 -8.24 13.87
C ILE A 253 -17.16 -9.36 14.05
N SER A 254 -17.61 -10.57 14.41
CA SER A 254 -16.72 -11.74 14.55
C SER A 254 -16.00 -12.11 13.24
N GLN A 255 -16.58 -11.80 12.08
CA GLN A 255 -15.95 -11.99 10.77
C GLN A 255 -14.98 -10.84 10.45
N VAL A 256 -15.35 -9.59 10.70
CA VAL A 256 -14.49 -8.41 10.48
C VAL A 256 -13.23 -8.46 11.31
N VAL A 257 -13.31 -8.93 12.55
CA VAL A 257 -12.12 -9.07 13.41
C VAL A 257 -11.08 -10.02 12.79
N LYS A 258 -11.52 -11.00 11.99
CA LYS A 258 -10.67 -12.01 11.36
C LYS A 258 -10.21 -11.65 9.94
N ARG A 259 -10.79 -10.61 9.32
CA ARG A 259 -10.57 -10.25 7.92
C ARG A 259 -10.09 -8.80 7.79
N THR A 260 -9.30 -8.50 6.76
CA THR A 260 -8.78 -7.15 6.53
C THR A 260 -9.81 -6.22 5.87
N GLY A 261 -10.69 -6.78 5.04
CA GLY A 261 -11.67 -6.03 4.25
C GLY A 261 -13.08 -6.00 4.84
N PRO A 262 -14.02 -5.31 4.16
CA PRO A 262 -15.40 -5.23 4.60
C PRO A 262 -16.06 -6.60 4.54
N VAL A 263 -16.94 -6.88 5.49
CA VAL A 263 -17.85 -8.02 5.47
C VAL A 263 -19.23 -7.48 5.14
N ILE A 264 -19.87 -8.08 4.14
CA ILE A 264 -21.15 -7.61 3.62
C ILE A 264 -22.14 -8.77 3.64
N GLU A 265 -23.30 -8.56 4.25
CA GLU A 265 -24.39 -9.52 4.32
C GLU A 265 -25.71 -8.86 3.89
N GLN A 266 -26.60 -9.64 3.28
CA GLN A 266 -27.91 -9.17 2.83
C GLN A 266 -29.03 -10.05 3.40
N TYR A 267 -30.17 -9.43 3.72
CA TYR A 267 -31.33 -10.07 4.34
C TYR A 267 -32.63 -9.58 3.68
N GLN A 268 -33.61 -10.47 3.56
CA GLN A 268 -34.97 -10.12 3.15
C GLN A 268 -35.81 -9.83 4.39
N VAL A 269 -36.59 -8.75 4.37
CA VAL A 269 -37.55 -8.45 5.45
C VAL A 269 -38.86 -9.16 5.13
N ASP A 270 -39.35 -10.01 6.03
CA ASP A 270 -40.56 -10.82 5.81
C ASP A 270 -41.78 -9.94 5.54
N GLY A 271 -42.62 -10.34 4.59
CA GLY A 271 -43.84 -9.60 4.23
C GLY A 271 -43.64 -8.24 3.54
N THR A 272 -42.42 -7.84 3.17
CA THR A 272 -42.14 -6.57 2.47
C THR A 272 -41.23 -6.74 1.25
N GLU A 273 -41.22 -5.73 0.37
CA GLU A 273 -40.23 -5.63 -0.73
C GLU A 273 -38.88 -5.04 -0.26
N GLU A 274 -38.74 -4.72 1.03
CA GLU A 274 -37.53 -4.14 1.59
C GLU A 274 -36.39 -5.18 1.71
N ARG A 275 -35.16 -4.71 1.49
CA ARG A 275 -33.93 -5.51 1.59
C ARG A 275 -32.96 -4.82 2.53
N ARG A 276 -32.44 -5.55 3.51
CA ARG A 276 -31.46 -5.04 4.49
C ARG A 276 -30.06 -5.46 4.07
N VAL A 277 -29.18 -4.49 3.83
CA VAL A 277 -27.75 -4.71 3.56
C VAL A 277 -26.96 -4.24 4.77
N ILE A 278 -26.10 -5.10 5.30
CA ILE A 278 -25.28 -4.82 6.48
C ILE A 278 -23.81 -4.94 6.08
N ILE A 279 -23.05 -3.89 6.36
CA ILE A 279 -21.63 -3.78 6.01
C ILE A 279 -20.86 -3.49 7.27
N ALA A 280 -19.88 -4.33 7.60
CA ALA A 280 -19.01 -4.12 8.74
C ALA A 280 -17.55 -4.02 8.29
N TYR A 281 -16.80 -3.09 8.87
CA TYR A 281 -15.39 -2.86 8.55
C TYR A 281 -14.66 -2.19 9.72
N ARG A 282 -13.33 -2.18 9.67
CA ARG A 282 -12.49 -1.53 10.69
C ARG A 282 -12.59 0.00 10.58
N GLN A 283 -12.61 0.71 11.70
CA GLN A 283 -12.65 2.17 11.69
C GLN A 283 -11.43 2.76 10.96
N LYS A 284 -11.60 3.94 10.36
CA LYS A 284 -10.56 4.71 9.64
C LYS A 284 -9.99 4.04 8.38
N THR A 285 -10.60 2.99 7.84
CA THR A 285 -10.07 2.24 6.68
C THR A 285 -10.74 2.56 5.35
N ALA A 286 -11.84 3.31 5.35
CA ALA A 286 -12.51 3.78 4.14
C ALA A 286 -13.16 5.15 4.40
N PRO A 287 -12.39 6.25 4.39
CA PRO A 287 -12.94 7.60 4.53
C PRO A 287 -13.94 7.92 3.41
N GLY A 288 -15.07 8.54 3.74
CA GLY A 288 -16.11 8.92 2.77
C GLY A 288 -17.00 7.76 2.29
N TYR A 289 -16.93 6.60 2.93
CA TYR A 289 -17.64 5.40 2.47
C TYR A 289 -19.16 5.46 2.69
N PHE A 290 -19.63 6.13 3.75
CA PHE A 290 -21.06 6.21 4.05
C PHE A 290 -21.83 7.02 3.00
N SER A 291 -21.33 8.19 2.61
CA SER A 291 -21.91 8.99 1.52
C SER A 291 -21.79 8.27 0.18
N ALA A 292 -20.64 7.66 -0.11
CA ALA A 292 -20.43 6.99 -1.39
C ALA A 292 -21.34 5.77 -1.61
N LEU A 293 -21.74 5.07 -0.55
CA LEU A 293 -22.73 3.99 -0.62
C LEU A 293 -24.09 4.48 -1.16
N SER A 294 -24.47 5.73 -0.90
CA SER A 294 -25.67 6.35 -1.48
C SER A 294 -25.62 6.37 -2.99
N HIS A 295 -24.52 6.87 -3.55
CA HIS A 295 -24.33 6.93 -4.99
C HIS A 295 -24.42 5.54 -5.61
N LEU A 296 -23.83 4.54 -4.95
CA LEU A 296 -23.85 3.15 -5.42
C LEU A 296 -25.27 2.57 -5.52
N TYR A 297 -26.06 2.63 -4.44
CA TYR A 297 -27.41 2.04 -4.52
C TYR A 297 -28.36 2.89 -5.36
N HIS A 298 -28.17 4.22 -5.45
CA HIS A 298 -28.93 5.07 -6.37
C HIS A 298 -28.66 4.70 -7.84
N TYR A 299 -27.41 4.39 -8.20
CA TYR A 299 -27.03 3.95 -9.55
C TYR A 299 -27.84 2.71 -10.00
N TYR A 300 -28.10 1.79 -9.07
CA TYR A 300 -28.86 0.57 -9.32
C TYR A 300 -30.37 0.72 -9.15
N GLY A 301 -30.88 1.95 -9.11
CA GLY A 301 -32.32 2.21 -9.02
C GLY A 301 -32.91 1.85 -7.67
N LEU A 302 -32.13 1.97 -6.59
CA LEU A 302 -32.58 1.78 -5.22
C LEU A 302 -32.53 3.10 -4.45
N HIS A 303 -33.29 3.20 -3.38
CA HIS A 303 -33.09 4.26 -2.38
C HIS A 303 -33.22 3.69 -0.97
N SER A 304 -32.64 4.37 0.01
CA SER A 304 -32.75 3.96 1.40
C SER A 304 -33.99 4.55 2.07
N THR A 305 -34.74 3.72 2.78
CA THR A 305 -35.80 4.18 3.70
C THR A 305 -35.17 4.71 4.99
N ARG A 306 -34.20 3.96 5.52
CA ARG A 306 -33.42 4.28 6.72
C ARG A 306 -32.01 3.69 6.66
N LYS A 307 -31.10 4.30 7.43
CA LYS A 307 -29.72 3.81 7.63
C LYS A 307 -29.34 3.95 9.09
N TYR A 308 -28.53 3.02 9.57
CA TYR A 308 -27.89 3.05 10.87
C TYR A 308 -26.39 2.91 10.69
N VAL A 309 -25.60 3.76 11.34
CA VAL A 309 -24.16 3.61 11.49
C VAL A 309 -23.89 3.42 12.97
N GLU A 310 -23.48 2.22 13.35
CA GLU A 310 -23.10 1.89 14.72
C GLU A 310 -21.58 1.78 14.81
N GLN A 311 -21.00 2.43 15.80
CA GLN A 311 -19.58 2.31 16.14
C GLN A 311 -19.43 1.41 17.36
N PHE A 312 -18.32 0.68 17.43
CA PHE A 312 -17.98 -0.20 18.56
C PHE A 312 -16.59 0.16 19.10
N SER A 313 -16.39 0.01 20.41
CA SER A 313 -15.14 0.41 21.07
C SER A 313 -13.93 -0.46 20.71
N ASN A 314 -14.13 -1.63 20.10
CA ASN A 314 -13.06 -2.46 19.52
C ASN A 314 -12.58 -1.97 18.14
N GLY A 315 -13.02 -0.78 17.70
CA GLY A 315 -12.60 -0.19 16.43
C GLY A 315 -13.33 -0.75 15.20
N VAL A 316 -14.56 -1.24 15.36
CA VAL A 316 -15.41 -1.70 14.25
C VAL A 316 -16.54 -0.71 13.99
N THR A 317 -16.86 -0.51 12.71
CA THR A 317 -18.05 0.21 12.23
C THR A 317 -18.99 -0.78 11.57
N VAL A 318 -20.29 -0.69 11.86
CA VAL A 318 -21.35 -1.44 11.17
C VAL A 318 -22.36 -0.46 10.58
N ILE A 319 -22.56 -0.53 9.27
CA ILE A 319 -23.58 0.22 8.54
C ILE A 319 -24.70 -0.74 8.16
N SER A 320 -25.94 -0.44 8.59
CA SER A 320 -27.15 -1.18 8.21
C SER A 320 -28.03 -0.28 7.34
N ILE A 321 -28.28 -0.69 6.09
CA ILE A 321 -29.03 0.07 5.08
C ILE A 321 -30.27 -0.73 4.70
N TYR A 322 -31.43 -0.07 4.73
CA TYR A 322 -32.69 -0.65 4.27
C TYR A 322 -33.07 -0.06 2.93
N LEU A 323 -33.11 -0.90 1.90
CA LEU A 323 -33.22 -0.53 0.49
C LEU A 323 -34.55 -1.00 -0.11
N VAL A 324 -35.13 -0.13 -0.92
CA VAL A 324 -36.33 -0.38 -1.73
C VAL A 324 -36.11 0.17 -3.16
N PRO A 325 -36.86 -0.29 -4.17
CA PRO A 325 -36.74 0.22 -5.53
C PRO A 325 -37.13 1.70 -5.60
N THR A 326 -36.48 2.47 -6.48
CA THR A 326 -36.97 3.80 -6.87
C THR A 326 -37.79 3.73 -8.15
N HIS A 327 -38.78 4.62 -8.26
CA HIS A 327 -39.55 4.86 -9.48
C HIS A 327 -38.98 6.03 -10.29
N PHE A 328 -37.90 6.66 -9.83
CA PHE A 328 -37.27 7.83 -10.43
C PHE A 328 -35.93 7.44 -11.07
N ALA A 329 -35.70 7.81 -12.33
CA ALA A 329 -34.42 7.58 -13.00
C ALA A 329 -33.44 8.73 -12.74
N GLN A 330 -32.15 8.42 -12.49
CA GLN A 330 -31.12 9.42 -12.16
C GLN A 330 -30.86 10.49 -13.24
N THR A 331 -31.09 10.16 -14.52
CA THR A 331 -30.75 11.01 -15.68
C THR A 331 -31.97 11.59 -16.41
N ALA A 332 -33.17 11.43 -15.86
CA ALA A 332 -34.39 11.94 -16.48
C ALA A 332 -34.65 13.38 -16.02
N HIS A 333 -34.59 14.34 -16.94
CA HIS A 333 -34.97 15.73 -16.69
C HIS A 333 -36.41 16.01 -17.13
N THR A 334 -37.02 15.09 -17.87
CA THR A 334 -38.40 15.18 -18.37
C THR A 334 -39.18 13.87 -18.20
N LEU A 335 -40.51 13.96 -18.17
CA LEU A 335 -41.42 12.80 -18.05
C LEU A 335 -41.32 11.85 -19.26
N GLU A 336 -40.92 12.36 -20.42
CA GLU A 336 -40.73 11.61 -21.67
C GLU A 336 -39.40 10.84 -21.65
N GLU A 337 -38.32 11.43 -21.14
CA GLU A 337 -37.06 10.74 -20.86
C GLU A 337 -37.23 9.63 -19.83
N LEU A 338 -38.03 9.86 -18.78
CA LEU A 338 -38.30 8.86 -17.73
C LEU A 338 -39.07 7.64 -18.29
N LYS A 339 -39.95 7.85 -19.27
CA LYS A 339 -40.64 6.78 -20.01
C LYS A 339 -39.73 6.09 -21.03
N ALA A 340 -38.71 6.77 -21.54
CA ALA A 340 -37.73 6.23 -22.48
C ALA A 340 -36.52 5.54 -21.79
N LEU A 341 -36.23 5.88 -20.54
CA LEU A 341 -35.08 5.39 -19.78
C LEU A 341 -35.33 4.00 -19.18
N LYS A 342 -34.26 3.20 -19.17
CA LYS A 342 -34.22 1.76 -18.87
C LYS A 342 -35.00 1.41 -17.59
N LYS A 343 -35.87 0.40 -17.71
CA LYS A 343 -36.41 -0.33 -16.55
C LYS A 343 -35.22 -0.90 -15.75
N TYR A 344 -35.05 -0.44 -14.51
CA TYR A 344 -34.05 -1.00 -13.59
C TYR A 344 -34.26 -2.53 -13.44
N PRO A 345 -33.19 -3.31 -13.20
CA PRO A 345 -33.33 -4.74 -12.98
C PRO A 345 -34.16 -5.03 -11.71
N PRO A 346 -34.72 -6.25 -11.55
CA PRO A 346 -35.41 -6.62 -10.33
C PRO A 346 -34.55 -6.39 -9.08
N ILE A 347 -35.20 -6.07 -7.95
CA ILE A 347 -34.52 -5.64 -6.73
C ILE A 347 -33.45 -6.63 -6.26
N GLU A 348 -33.69 -7.94 -6.38
CA GLU A 348 -32.74 -8.99 -6.02
C GLU A 348 -31.41 -8.84 -6.78
N HIS A 349 -31.46 -8.47 -8.05
CA HIS A 349 -30.29 -8.27 -8.87
C HIS A 349 -29.56 -6.97 -8.52
N SER A 350 -30.31 -5.88 -8.30
CA SER A 350 -29.72 -4.61 -7.85
C SER A 350 -28.99 -4.77 -6.52
N ILE A 351 -29.60 -5.44 -5.54
CA ILE A 351 -28.98 -5.68 -4.23
C ILE A 351 -27.74 -6.57 -4.35
N HIS A 352 -27.78 -7.59 -5.20
CA HIS A 352 -26.62 -8.43 -5.46
C HIS A 352 -25.46 -7.62 -6.07
N GLN A 353 -25.73 -6.71 -7.02
CA GLN A 353 -24.71 -5.82 -7.58
C GLN A 353 -24.14 -4.87 -6.52
N VAL A 354 -25.00 -4.20 -5.75
CA VAL A 354 -24.59 -3.30 -4.66
C VAL A 354 -23.69 -4.05 -3.67
N THR A 355 -24.03 -5.29 -3.31
CA THR A 355 -23.23 -6.12 -2.40
C THR A 355 -21.85 -6.44 -2.97
N LYS A 356 -21.76 -6.81 -4.25
CA LYS A 356 -20.47 -7.12 -4.91
C LYS A 356 -19.59 -5.86 -5.08
N GLU A 357 -20.21 -4.75 -5.40
CA GLU A 357 -19.53 -3.49 -5.70
C GLU A 357 -19.19 -2.64 -4.48
N ALA A 358 -19.89 -2.83 -3.36
CA ALA A 358 -19.56 -2.18 -2.09
C ALA A 358 -18.10 -2.46 -1.67
N SER A 359 -17.59 -3.68 -1.88
CA SER A 359 -16.16 -3.98 -1.65
C SER A 359 -15.22 -3.25 -2.60
N LEU A 360 -15.62 -3.02 -3.86
CA LEU A 360 -14.83 -2.23 -4.81
C LEU A 360 -14.82 -0.75 -4.39
N LEU A 361 -15.98 -0.23 -3.99
CA LEU A 361 -16.13 1.12 -3.48
C LEU A 361 -15.30 1.34 -2.21
N TYR A 362 -15.25 0.35 -1.32
CA TYR A 362 -14.44 0.41 -0.09
C TYR A 362 -12.95 0.64 -0.37
N CYS A 363 -12.40 0.14 -1.48
CA CYS A 363 -11.00 0.37 -1.83
C CYS A 363 -10.69 1.83 -2.15
N ILE A 364 -11.60 2.49 -2.88
CA ILE A 364 -11.46 3.87 -3.36
C ILE A 364 -12.83 4.56 -3.27
N PRO A 365 -13.29 4.95 -2.06
CA PRO A 365 -14.58 5.61 -1.92
C PRO A 365 -14.63 6.98 -2.60
N GLN A 366 -13.47 7.61 -2.76
CA GLN A 366 -13.31 8.93 -3.37
C GLN A 366 -12.30 8.85 -4.51
N ASN A 367 -12.73 9.16 -5.73
CA ASN A 367 -11.90 9.05 -6.92
C ASN A 367 -12.04 10.29 -7.83
N ASN A 368 -11.14 10.43 -8.80
CA ASN A 368 -11.10 11.57 -9.74
C ASN A 368 -12.40 11.74 -10.54
N PHE A 369 -13.11 10.64 -10.83
CA PHE A 369 -14.32 10.60 -11.64
C PHE A 369 -15.59 10.47 -10.77
N GLN A 370 -15.48 10.74 -9.46
CA GLN A 370 -16.57 10.56 -8.49
C GLN A 370 -17.83 11.33 -8.85
N LYS A 371 -17.71 12.53 -9.43
CA LYS A 371 -18.87 13.33 -9.86
C LYS A 371 -19.67 12.65 -10.97
N LEU A 372 -18.99 12.06 -11.95
CA LEU A 372 -19.61 11.32 -13.04
C LEU A 372 -20.28 10.04 -12.54
N PHE A 373 -19.65 9.35 -11.58
CA PHE A 373 -20.26 8.20 -10.91
C PHE A 373 -21.50 8.59 -10.11
N ALA A 374 -21.41 9.62 -9.28
CA ALA A 374 -22.51 10.10 -8.45
C ALA A 374 -23.69 10.62 -9.29
N GLY A 375 -23.42 11.22 -10.45
CA GLY A 375 -24.42 11.65 -11.43
C GLY A 375 -25.03 10.53 -12.28
N GLY A 376 -24.52 9.30 -12.17
CA GLY A 376 -25.01 8.15 -12.95
C GLY A 376 -24.47 8.05 -14.38
N GLU A 377 -23.56 8.95 -14.78
CA GLU A 377 -22.93 8.92 -16.10
C GLU A 377 -21.95 7.74 -16.24
N LEU A 378 -21.19 7.46 -15.19
CA LEU A 378 -20.31 6.29 -15.12
C LEU A 378 -20.81 5.31 -14.06
N SER A 379 -20.64 4.01 -14.31
CA SER A 379 -20.71 3.00 -13.25
C SER A 379 -19.52 3.13 -12.30
N LEU A 380 -19.63 2.55 -11.11
CA LEU A 380 -18.52 2.50 -10.15
C LEU A 380 -17.28 1.84 -10.78
N GLN A 381 -17.47 0.74 -11.49
CA GLN A 381 -16.38 0.01 -12.14
C GLN A 381 -15.67 0.87 -13.19
N GLU A 382 -16.42 1.56 -14.05
CA GLU A 382 -15.85 2.49 -15.04
C GLU A 382 -15.08 3.63 -14.36
N SER A 383 -15.63 4.22 -13.30
CA SER A 383 -15.02 5.32 -12.53
C SER A 383 -13.71 4.90 -11.86
N ILE A 384 -13.69 3.73 -11.23
CA ILE A 384 -12.50 3.22 -10.52
C ILE A 384 -11.44 2.71 -11.51
N TYR A 385 -11.86 2.12 -12.64
CA TYR A 385 -10.96 1.83 -13.75
C TYR A 385 -10.31 3.11 -14.27
N ALA A 386 -11.10 4.15 -14.58
CA ALA A 386 -10.63 5.45 -15.04
C ALA A 386 -9.62 6.06 -14.06
N HIS A 387 -9.90 6.00 -12.75
CA HIS A 387 -8.96 6.47 -11.73
C HIS A 387 -7.64 5.67 -11.71
N SER A 388 -7.71 4.35 -11.88
CA SER A 388 -6.53 3.48 -11.89
C SER A 388 -5.65 3.75 -13.11
N VAL A 389 -6.26 3.88 -14.31
CA VAL A 389 -5.51 4.18 -15.53
C VAL A 389 -5.00 5.62 -15.55
N PHE A 390 -5.72 6.58 -14.95
CA PHE A 390 -5.20 7.93 -14.73
C PHE A 390 -3.88 7.91 -13.96
N ILE A 391 -3.79 7.13 -12.87
CA ILE A 391 -2.53 6.97 -12.12
C ILE A 391 -1.44 6.40 -13.02
N PHE A 392 -1.72 5.31 -13.75
CA PHE A 392 -0.76 4.70 -14.66
C PHE A 392 -0.25 5.71 -15.71
N VAL A 393 -1.17 6.37 -16.41
CA VAL A 393 -0.90 7.35 -17.46
C VAL A 393 -0.04 8.51 -16.95
N THR A 394 -0.32 9.03 -15.75
CA THR A 394 0.48 10.11 -15.14
C THR A 394 1.94 9.72 -14.88
N HIS A 395 2.24 8.44 -14.68
CA HIS A 395 3.60 7.95 -14.49
C HIS A 395 4.34 7.67 -15.82
N PHE A 396 3.61 7.34 -16.89
CA PHE A 396 4.23 6.80 -18.11
C PHE A 396 4.09 7.66 -19.37
N LEU A 397 3.31 8.76 -19.35
CA LEU A 397 3.19 9.69 -20.49
C LEU A 397 4.37 10.65 -20.68
N ASN A 398 5.02 11.07 -19.60
CA ASN A 398 6.12 12.04 -19.65
C ASN A 398 7.44 11.37 -20.08
N ARG A 399 7.48 10.83 -21.29
CA ARG A 399 8.67 10.18 -21.86
C ARG A 399 9.48 11.17 -22.69
N LEU A 400 10.78 10.98 -22.67
CA LEU A 400 11.72 11.81 -23.40
C LEU A 400 11.56 11.57 -24.90
N GLY A 401 11.22 12.61 -25.67
CA GLY A 401 11.02 12.51 -27.12
C GLY A 401 12.22 11.93 -27.88
N ASN A 402 12.02 11.62 -29.16
CA ASN A 402 13.05 11.08 -30.06
C ASN A 402 14.29 12.00 -30.15
N GLU A 403 14.10 13.30 -29.91
CA GLU A 403 15.14 14.32 -29.88
C GLU A 403 16.11 14.10 -28.72
N TYR A 404 15.62 13.73 -27.53
CA TYR A 404 16.48 13.41 -26.39
C TYR A 404 17.32 12.17 -26.67
N SER A 405 16.71 11.13 -27.25
CA SER A 405 17.43 9.89 -27.61
C SER A 405 18.51 10.16 -28.67
N THR A 406 18.22 11.04 -29.63
CA THR A 406 19.19 11.47 -30.63
C THR A 406 20.34 12.26 -29.98
N LEU A 407 20.04 13.16 -29.04
CA LEU A 407 21.04 13.91 -28.30
C LEU A 407 21.92 12.99 -27.44
N LEU A 408 21.34 11.97 -26.81
CA LEU A 408 22.07 10.94 -26.06
C LEU A 408 23.10 10.21 -26.94
N HIS A 409 22.77 9.93 -28.20
CA HIS A 409 23.68 9.26 -29.14
C HIS A 409 24.77 10.17 -29.69
N ILE A 410 24.56 11.49 -29.70
CA ILE A 410 25.55 12.48 -30.19
C ILE A 410 26.57 12.83 -29.10
N LEU A 411 26.13 12.87 -27.84
CA LEU A 411 26.97 13.31 -26.74
C LEU A 411 27.92 12.20 -26.26
N ASP A 412 29.19 12.57 -26.02
CA ASP A 412 30.18 11.65 -25.45
C ASP A 412 29.80 11.24 -24.00
N PRO A 413 29.48 9.96 -23.75
CA PRO A 413 29.12 9.48 -22.41
C PRO A 413 30.29 9.48 -21.43
N ASN A 414 31.53 9.62 -21.88
CA ASN A 414 32.70 9.74 -21.01
C ASN A 414 32.96 11.19 -20.55
N ASN A 415 32.23 12.16 -21.10
CA ASN A 415 32.34 13.56 -20.72
C ASN A 415 31.31 13.91 -19.62
N THR A 416 31.82 14.23 -18.44
CA THR A 416 31.00 14.52 -17.26
C THR A 416 30.07 15.73 -17.43
N ALA A 417 30.48 16.75 -18.19
CA ALA A 417 29.63 17.92 -18.44
C ALA A 417 28.44 17.58 -19.36
N HIS A 418 28.64 16.65 -20.30
CA HIS A 418 27.56 16.20 -21.20
C HIS A 418 26.49 15.40 -20.44
N LEU A 419 26.91 14.51 -19.55
CA LEU A 419 26.00 13.71 -18.72
C LEU A 419 25.14 14.59 -17.80
N GLU A 420 25.75 15.59 -17.17
CA GLU A 420 25.03 16.53 -16.29
C GLU A 420 23.98 17.35 -17.05
N VAL A 421 24.30 17.83 -18.25
CA VAL A 421 23.36 18.56 -19.11
C VAL A 421 22.22 17.65 -19.55
N LEU A 422 22.50 16.40 -19.92
CA LEU A 422 21.49 15.39 -20.27
C LEU A 422 20.53 15.10 -19.11
N GLU A 423 21.05 14.86 -17.91
CA GLU A 423 20.26 14.64 -16.68
C GLU A 423 19.35 15.84 -16.39
N ASN A 424 19.89 17.06 -16.46
CA ASN A 424 19.13 18.29 -16.25
C ASN A 424 18.05 18.52 -17.32
N LEU A 425 18.38 18.24 -18.59
CA LEU A 425 17.44 18.35 -19.70
C LEU A 425 16.31 17.31 -19.59
N LYS A 426 16.66 16.07 -19.25
CA LYS A 426 15.70 14.99 -18.97
C LYS A 426 14.71 15.42 -17.90
N ARG A 427 15.22 15.99 -16.79
CA ARG A 427 14.38 16.49 -15.70
C ARG A 427 13.44 17.61 -16.16
N ARG A 428 13.87 18.54 -17.03
CA ARG A 428 13.04 19.63 -17.53
C ARG A 428 11.99 19.18 -18.56
N LEU A 429 12.35 18.32 -19.52
CA LEU A 429 11.41 17.81 -20.53
C LEU A 429 10.26 17.03 -19.91
N ARG A 430 10.54 16.29 -18.83
CA ARG A 430 9.50 15.61 -18.04
C ARG A 430 8.55 16.57 -17.28
N GLN A 431 8.85 17.87 -17.21
CA GLN A 431 8.07 18.86 -16.46
C GLN A 431 7.09 19.67 -17.34
N GLU A 432 7.34 19.82 -18.64
CA GLU A 432 6.71 20.90 -19.43
C GLU A 432 5.54 20.45 -20.34
N THR A 433 5.29 19.16 -20.60
CA THR A 433 4.28 18.72 -21.61
C THR A 433 2.95 18.17 -21.04
N PHE A 434 2.95 17.17 -20.13
CA PHE A 434 1.72 16.58 -19.58
C PHE A 434 1.65 16.72 -18.06
N THR A 435 0.94 17.73 -17.57
CA THR A 435 0.65 17.88 -16.14
C THR A 435 -0.49 16.94 -15.71
N ARG A 436 -0.54 16.58 -14.43
CA ARG A 436 -1.61 15.73 -13.87
C ARG A 436 -3.01 16.33 -14.10
N ALA A 437 -3.15 17.65 -13.98
CA ALA A 437 -4.41 18.34 -14.22
C ALA A 437 -4.81 18.30 -15.71
N TYR A 438 -3.84 18.44 -16.61
CA TYR A 438 -4.10 18.37 -18.05
C TYR A 438 -4.53 16.96 -18.48
N ILE A 439 -3.86 15.91 -17.97
CA ILE A 439 -4.28 14.52 -18.25
C ILE A 439 -5.71 14.28 -17.75
N ASP A 440 -6.05 14.77 -16.55
CA ASP A 440 -7.39 14.66 -15.97
C ASP A 440 -8.43 15.34 -16.89
N GLU A 441 -8.16 16.56 -17.36
CA GLU A 441 -9.01 17.29 -18.31
C GLU A 441 -9.22 16.52 -19.63
N LEU A 442 -8.13 15.98 -20.20
CA LEU A 442 -8.20 15.21 -21.45
C LEU A 442 -9.04 13.93 -21.29
N MET A 443 -8.91 13.22 -20.17
CA MET A 443 -9.74 12.04 -19.89
C MET A 443 -11.22 12.42 -19.70
N HIS A 444 -11.51 13.53 -19.01
CA HIS A 444 -12.88 14.02 -18.83
C HIS A 444 -13.54 14.47 -20.14
N SER A 445 -12.76 14.91 -21.12
CA SER A 445 -13.27 15.34 -22.43
C SER A 445 -13.77 14.19 -23.32
N GLN A 446 -13.43 12.94 -23.03
CA GLN A 446 -13.70 11.77 -23.90
C GLN A 446 -14.16 10.55 -23.09
N ILE A 447 -15.25 10.70 -22.35
CA ILE A 447 -15.80 9.65 -21.47
C ILE A 447 -16.26 8.40 -22.23
N ASP A 448 -16.73 8.53 -23.47
CA ASP A 448 -17.14 7.38 -24.28
C ASP A 448 -15.97 6.46 -24.63
N LEU A 449 -14.78 7.01 -24.90
CA LEU A 449 -13.57 6.22 -25.09
C LEU A 449 -13.19 5.46 -23.81
N ILE A 450 -13.31 6.10 -22.64
CA ILE A 450 -13.08 5.44 -21.34
C ILE A 450 -14.02 4.23 -21.15
N ARG A 451 -15.29 4.35 -21.53
CA ARG A 451 -16.25 3.22 -21.48
C ARG A 451 -15.81 2.08 -22.39
N GLN A 452 -15.38 2.37 -23.62
CA GLN A 452 -14.92 1.34 -24.57
C GLN A 452 -13.65 0.63 -24.09
N LEU A 453 -12.68 1.39 -23.56
CA LEU A 453 -11.46 0.86 -22.96
C LEU A 453 -11.77 0.01 -21.72
N TYR A 454 -12.72 0.43 -20.89
CA TYR A 454 -13.20 -0.38 -19.77
C TYR A 454 -13.85 -1.69 -20.23
N LEU A 455 -14.69 -1.67 -21.26
CA LEU A 455 -15.33 -2.87 -21.79
C LEU A 455 -14.30 -3.89 -22.31
N GLN A 456 -13.25 -3.42 -22.97
CA GLN A 456 -12.15 -4.28 -23.41
C GLN A 456 -11.39 -4.87 -22.21
N PHE A 457 -11.06 -4.05 -21.20
CA PHE A 457 -10.41 -4.52 -19.95
C PHE A 457 -11.26 -5.59 -19.25
N ALA A 458 -12.56 -5.34 -19.12
CA ALA A 458 -13.50 -6.24 -18.48
C ALA A 458 -13.67 -7.54 -19.26
N ASN A 459 -13.70 -7.49 -20.59
CA ASN A 459 -13.77 -8.68 -21.44
C ASN A 459 -12.57 -9.63 -21.22
N VAL A 460 -11.40 -9.09 -20.90
CA VAL A 460 -10.18 -9.89 -20.63
C VAL A 460 -10.14 -10.41 -19.20
N HIS A 461 -10.47 -9.58 -18.21
CA HIS A 461 -10.18 -9.89 -16.80
C HIS A 461 -11.39 -10.30 -15.95
N TYR A 462 -12.61 -10.23 -16.49
CA TYR A 462 -13.81 -10.62 -15.76
C TYR A 462 -13.98 -12.14 -15.73
N VAL A 463 -13.97 -12.72 -14.53
CA VAL A 463 -14.29 -14.15 -14.34
C VAL A 463 -15.79 -14.31 -14.10
N GLN A 464 -16.43 -15.21 -14.83
CA GLN A 464 -17.76 -15.69 -14.46
C GLN A 464 -17.65 -16.56 -13.20
N SER A 465 -18.09 -16.03 -12.06
CA SER A 465 -18.25 -16.81 -10.85
C SER A 465 -19.27 -17.93 -11.12
N ARG A 466 -18.83 -19.18 -11.27
CA ARG A 466 -19.71 -20.35 -11.34
C ARG A 466 -20.32 -20.60 -9.97
N GLY A 467 -21.36 -19.83 -9.62
CA GLY A 467 -22.27 -20.13 -8.53
C GLY A 467 -23.34 -21.11 -9.03
N GLU A 468 -23.52 -22.22 -8.32
CA GLU A 468 -24.48 -23.28 -8.64
C GLU A 468 -25.92 -22.73 -8.77
N GLY A 469 -26.54 -22.96 -9.94
CA GLY A 469 -27.92 -22.61 -10.24
C GLY A 469 -28.04 -21.63 -11.42
N ASN A 470 -28.55 -22.13 -12.55
CA ASN A 470 -28.78 -21.43 -13.83
C ASN A 470 -29.76 -20.21 -13.77
N ASN A 471 -29.97 -19.57 -12.62
CA ASN A 471 -31.03 -18.56 -12.42
C ASN A 471 -30.55 -17.14 -12.07
N PHE A 472 -29.25 -16.85 -11.97
CA PHE A 472 -28.78 -15.47 -11.79
C PHE A 472 -28.28 -14.86 -13.10
N LEU A 473 -29.02 -13.85 -13.56
CA LEU A 473 -28.62 -13.00 -14.68
C LEU A 473 -27.23 -12.41 -14.45
N PRO A 474 -26.44 -12.23 -15.51
CA PRO A 474 -25.12 -11.65 -15.39
C PRO A 474 -25.13 -10.21 -14.83
N THR A 475 -24.00 -9.78 -14.26
CA THR A 475 -23.80 -8.39 -13.78
C THR A 475 -24.13 -7.38 -14.88
N LEU A 476 -24.57 -6.17 -14.53
CA LEU A 476 -24.88 -5.12 -15.54
C LEU A 476 -23.67 -4.85 -16.45
N SER A 477 -22.45 -4.90 -15.91
CA SER A 477 -21.22 -4.82 -16.68
C SER A 477 -21.05 -5.99 -17.66
N TYR A 478 -21.38 -7.21 -17.25
CA TYR A 478 -21.37 -8.35 -18.16
C TYR A 478 -22.52 -8.31 -19.17
N GLN A 479 -23.72 -7.84 -18.80
CA GLN A 479 -24.80 -7.56 -19.73
C GLN A 479 -24.37 -6.53 -20.77
N ARG A 480 -23.63 -5.48 -20.37
CA ARG A 480 -23.00 -4.53 -21.29
C ARG A 480 -21.94 -5.21 -22.18
N ILE A 481 -21.07 -6.05 -21.64
CA ILE A 481 -20.11 -6.84 -22.45
C ILE A 481 -20.85 -7.71 -23.49
N GLN A 482 -22.02 -8.27 -23.15
CA GLN A 482 -22.82 -9.09 -24.07
C GLN A 482 -23.64 -8.30 -25.09
N THR A 483 -24.01 -7.05 -24.78
CA THR A 483 -24.91 -6.24 -25.62
C THR A 483 -24.20 -5.12 -26.39
N ALA A 484 -23.07 -4.63 -25.88
CA ALA A 484 -22.23 -3.63 -26.53
C ALA A 484 -21.16 -4.33 -27.39
N LYS A 485 -20.79 -3.68 -28.51
CA LYS A 485 -19.67 -4.16 -29.34
C LYS A 485 -18.37 -4.01 -28.55
N VAL A 486 -17.71 -5.13 -28.23
CA VAL A 486 -16.34 -5.13 -27.71
C VAL A 486 -15.38 -5.05 -28.90
N TYR A 487 -14.66 -3.95 -29.02
CA TYR A 487 -13.67 -3.76 -30.08
C TYR A 487 -12.38 -4.55 -29.77
N PRO A 488 -11.82 -5.29 -30.75
CA PRO A 488 -10.44 -5.76 -30.68
C PRO A 488 -9.44 -4.61 -30.48
N LEU A 489 -8.22 -4.91 -29.99
CA LEU A 489 -7.22 -3.88 -29.69
C LEU A 489 -6.89 -2.98 -30.90
N ASP A 490 -6.75 -3.55 -32.10
CA ASP A 490 -6.44 -2.78 -33.31
C ASP A 490 -7.60 -1.84 -33.71
N GLU A 491 -8.86 -2.32 -33.65
CA GLU A 491 -10.03 -1.48 -33.93
C GLU A 491 -10.22 -0.39 -32.85
N LEU A 492 -9.85 -0.67 -31.61
CA LEU A 492 -9.92 0.29 -30.51
C LEU A 492 -8.87 1.39 -30.68
N LYS A 493 -7.68 1.04 -31.19
CA LYS A 493 -6.67 2.01 -31.59
C LYS A 493 -7.18 2.92 -32.71
N ASP A 494 -7.78 2.37 -33.76
CA ASP A 494 -8.38 3.15 -34.84
C ASP A 494 -9.51 4.07 -34.33
N LEU A 495 -10.31 3.59 -33.37
CA LEU A 495 -11.34 4.39 -32.71
C LEU A 495 -10.72 5.57 -31.95
N ILE A 496 -9.63 5.37 -31.20
CA ILE A 496 -8.94 6.45 -30.49
C ILE A 496 -8.48 7.54 -31.47
N HIS A 497 -7.84 7.16 -32.59
CA HIS A 497 -7.38 8.13 -33.59
C HIS A 497 -8.52 8.88 -34.29
N ARG A 498 -9.70 8.26 -34.39
CA ARG A 498 -10.87 8.89 -35.03
C ARG A 498 -11.60 9.87 -34.11
N GLU A 499 -11.80 9.51 -32.84
CA GLU A 499 -12.62 10.30 -31.91
C GLU A 499 -11.81 11.41 -31.20
N CYS A 500 -10.49 11.26 -31.09
CA CYS A 500 -9.63 12.28 -30.49
C CYS A 500 -9.49 13.51 -31.40
N THR A 501 -9.55 14.70 -30.81
CA THR A 501 -9.49 16.00 -31.51
C THR A 501 -8.07 16.55 -31.66
N ASN A 502 -7.10 16.03 -30.91
CA ASN A 502 -5.71 16.45 -30.95
C ASN A 502 -4.75 15.32 -30.55
N GLU A 503 -3.47 15.48 -30.89
CA GLU A 503 -2.40 14.51 -30.63
C GLU A 503 -2.20 14.21 -29.13
N HIS A 504 -2.43 15.19 -28.25
CA HIS A 504 -2.30 14.97 -26.81
C HIS A 504 -3.38 14.02 -26.28
N GLN A 505 -4.62 14.12 -26.78
CA GLN A 505 -5.68 13.16 -26.47
C GLN A 505 -5.30 11.76 -26.98
N VAL A 506 -4.87 11.65 -28.24
CA VAL A 506 -4.43 10.36 -28.81
C VAL A 506 -3.37 9.72 -27.92
N THR A 507 -2.33 10.47 -27.54
CA THR A 507 -1.24 9.98 -26.69
C THR A 507 -1.75 9.48 -25.33
N VAL A 508 -2.65 10.23 -24.67
CA VAL A 508 -3.26 9.83 -23.39
C VAL A 508 -4.03 8.52 -23.53
N PHE A 509 -4.89 8.42 -24.54
CA PHE A 509 -5.76 7.26 -24.73
C PHE A 509 -5.00 6.02 -25.23
N GLU A 510 -3.96 6.18 -26.05
CA GLU A 510 -3.02 5.10 -26.39
C GLU A 510 -2.30 4.58 -25.14
N ALA A 511 -1.91 5.45 -24.20
CA ALA A 511 -1.31 5.01 -22.94
C ALA A 511 -2.31 4.22 -22.06
N ILE A 512 -3.61 4.49 -22.14
CA ILE A 512 -4.65 3.65 -21.48
C ILE A 512 -4.77 2.30 -22.20
N LEU A 513 -4.69 2.26 -23.52
CA LEU A 513 -4.67 1.01 -24.29
C LEU A 513 -3.44 0.14 -23.97
N GLU A 514 -2.28 0.77 -23.78
CA GLU A 514 -1.05 0.13 -23.29
C GLU A 514 -1.27 -0.53 -21.92
N PHE A 515 -1.94 0.15 -20.99
CA PHE A 515 -2.30 -0.44 -19.69
C PHE A 515 -3.11 -1.73 -19.87
N ASN A 516 -4.20 -1.68 -20.64
CA ASN A 516 -5.05 -2.85 -20.86
C ASN A 516 -4.31 -4.03 -21.51
N THR A 517 -3.42 -3.73 -22.46
CA THR A 517 -2.66 -4.74 -23.19
C THR A 517 -1.67 -5.47 -22.28
N HIS A 518 -1.16 -4.78 -21.24
CA HIS A 518 -0.08 -5.28 -20.41
C HIS A 518 -0.52 -5.82 -19.04
N VAL A 519 -1.78 -5.65 -18.61
CA VAL A 519 -2.26 -6.28 -17.36
C VAL A 519 -2.36 -7.79 -17.54
N LEU A 520 -1.64 -8.55 -16.70
CA LEU A 520 -1.62 -10.01 -16.69
C LEU A 520 -2.53 -10.62 -15.62
N LYS A 521 -2.62 -9.96 -14.46
CA LYS A 521 -3.48 -10.35 -13.33
C LYS A 521 -4.03 -9.11 -12.65
N THR A 522 -5.26 -9.18 -12.14
CA THR A 522 -5.85 -8.13 -11.34
C THR A 522 -6.83 -8.69 -10.30
N ASN A 523 -6.90 -8.04 -9.13
CA ASN A 523 -7.92 -8.35 -8.12
C ASN A 523 -9.19 -7.51 -8.28
N PHE A 524 -9.30 -6.68 -9.33
CA PHE A 524 -10.40 -5.73 -9.55
C PHE A 524 -11.80 -6.32 -9.33
N TYR A 525 -12.03 -7.54 -9.83
CA TYR A 525 -13.31 -8.25 -9.72
C TYR A 525 -13.45 -9.18 -8.52
N THR A 526 -12.43 -9.28 -7.65
CA THR A 526 -12.48 -10.11 -6.44
C THR A 526 -13.50 -9.53 -5.45
N PRO A 527 -14.38 -10.35 -4.84
CA PRO A 527 -15.46 -9.86 -3.97
C PRO A 527 -14.97 -9.30 -2.64
N THR A 528 -13.86 -9.77 -2.08
CA THR A 528 -13.24 -9.19 -0.88
C THR A 528 -11.85 -8.68 -1.19
N LYS A 529 -11.63 -7.38 -1.00
CA LYS A 529 -10.35 -6.69 -1.24
C LYS A 529 -10.30 -5.37 -0.49
N VAL A 530 -9.10 -4.85 -0.28
CA VAL A 530 -8.86 -3.60 0.47
C VAL A 530 -8.10 -2.53 -0.33
N ALA A 531 -7.46 -2.94 -1.42
CA ALA A 531 -6.81 -2.09 -2.40
C ALA A 531 -6.83 -2.83 -3.76
N LEU A 532 -6.62 -2.08 -4.84
CA LEU A 532 -6.50 -2.63 -6.18
C LEU A 532 -5.06 -2.95 -6.49
N SER A 533 -4.82 -4.07 -7.14
CA SER A 533 -3.50 -4.50 -7.57
C SER A 533 -3.54 -5.02 -9.00
N PHE A 534 -2.54 -4.65 -9.79
CA PHE A 534 -2.39 -5.04 -11.18
C PHE A 534 -0.97 -5.57 -11.38
N ARG A 535 -0.84 -6.84 -11.80
CA ARG A 535 0.43 -7.41 -12.26
C ARG A 535 0.57 -7.12 -13.76
N LEU A 536 1.58 -6.34 -14.16
CA LEU A 536 1.76 -5.89 -15.54
C LEU A 536 3.02 -6.46 -16.20
N ASN A 537 2.95 -6.79 -17.49
CA ASN A 537 4.13 -6.97 -18.32
C ASN A 537 4.80 -5.60 -18.57
N PRO A 538 6.05 -5.36 -18.13
CA PRO A 538 6.70 -4.05 -18.27
C PRO A 538 7.32 -3.79 -19.65
N GLU A 539 7.07 -4.63 -20.67
CA GLU A 539 7.62 -4.49 -22.04
C GLU A 539 7.37 -3.13 -22.70
N PHE A 540 6.28 -2.44 -22.35
CA PHE A 540 5.98 -1.08 -22.83
C PHE A 540 6.95 0.00 -22.33
N LEU A 541 7.89 -0.30 -21.42
CA LEU A 541 8.89 0.66 -20.93
C LEU A 541 10.00 0.92 -21.98
N PRO A 542 10.39 2.18 -22.21
CA PRO A 542 11.37 2.51 -23.24
C PRO A 542 12.78 2.12 -22.78
N LYS A 543 13.49 1.34 -23.60
CA LYS A 543 14.87 0.90 -23.32
C LYS A 543 15.88 2.07 -23.20
N SER A 544 15.59 3.22 -23.80
CA SER A 544 16.42 4.43 -23.68
C SER A 544 16.40 5.02 -22.27
N GLU A 545 15.32 4.85 -21.51
CA GLU A 545 15.20 5.34 -20.13
C GLU A 545 15.45 4.23 -19.11
N TYR A 546 15.03 3.00 -19.43
CA TYR A 546 15.13 1.82 -18.58
C TYR A 546 15.91 0.71 -19.32
N PRO A 547 17.24 0.82 -19.43
CA PRO A 547 18.05 -0.05 -20.27
C PRO A 547 18.03 -1.51 -19.80
N GLN A 548 17.88 -1.72 -18.48
CA GLN A 548 17.70 -3.06 -17.93
C GLN A 548 16.20 -3.37 -17.85
N PRO A 549 15.69 -4.36 -18.60
CA PRO A 549 14.27 -4.68 -18.60
C PRO A 549 13.86 -5.30 -17.27
N LEU A 550 12.66 -4.96 -16.82
CA LEU A 550 12.03 -5.59 -15.66
C LEU A 550 11.44 -6.94 -16.06
N TYR A 551 11.49 -7.91 -15.14
CA TYR A 551 10.72 -9.16 -15.26
C TYR A 551 9.26 -8.96 -14.87
N GLY A 552 9.01 -8.09 -13.89
CA GLY A 552 7.65 -7.82 -13.45
C GLY A 552 7.45 -6.50 -12.74
N MET A 553 6.26 -5.95 -12.97
CA MET A 553 5.73 -4.78 -12.30
C MET A 553 4.39 -5.12 -11.65
N PHE A 554 4.19 -4.62 -10.44
CA PHE A 554 2.90 -4.54 -9.78
C PHE A 554 2.58 -3.07 -9.52
N LEU A 555 1.40 -2.63 -9.94
CA LEU A 555 0.83 -1.34 -9.55
C LEU A 555 -0.24 -1.61 -8.48
N VAL A 556 -0.14 -0.93 -7.34
CA VAL A 556 -1.10 -1.02 -6.24
C VAL A 556 -1.69 0.35 -5.94
N VAL A 557 -3.03 0.42 -5.90
CA VAL A 557 -3.78 1.65 -5.71
C VAL A 557 -4.76 1.46 -4.56
N GLY A 558 -4.68 2.33 -3.55
CA GLY A 558 -5.65 2.43 -2.47
C GLY A 558 -6.00 3.89 -2.20
N GLN A 559 -7.04 4.12 -1.39
CA GLN A 559 -7.45 5.48 -1.02
C GLN A 559 -6.30 6.31 -0.40
N GLU A 560 -5.49 5.69 0.45
CA GLU A 560 -4.44 6.37 1.22
C GLU A 560 -3.10 6.45 0.48
N PHE A 561 -2.92 5.70 -0.61
CA PHE A 561 -1.60 5.53 -1.23
C PHE A 561 -1.65 5.06 -2.68
N ARG A 562 -0.54 5.26 -3.38
CA ARG A 562 -0.21 4.57 -4.62
C ARG A 562 1.18 3.98 -4.52
N GLY A 563 1.42 2.82 -5.11
CA GLY A 563 2.72 2.18 -5.00
C GLY A 563 3.04 1.21 -6.12
N PHE A 564 4.32 0.93 -6.27
CA PHE A 564 4.84 -0.05 -7.22
C PHE A 564 5.59 -1.16 -6.48
N HIS A 565 5.58 -2.36 -7.06
CA HIS A 565 6.57 -3.41 -6.77
C HIS A 565 7.24 -3.77 -8.09
N LEU A 566 8.57 -3.60 -8.19
CA LEU A 566 9.32 -3.91 -9.41
C LEU A 566 10.33 -5.00 -9.11
N ARG A 567 10.50 -5.93 -10.06
CA ARG A 567 11.50 -6.99 -9.97
C ARG A 567 12.17 -7.26 -11.32
N PHE A 568 13.46 -7.56 -11.28
CA PHE A 568 14.30 -7.79 -12.46
C PHE A 568 14.42 -9.26 -12.87
N ARG A 569 13.99 -10.18 -12.00
CA ARG A 569 14.02 -11.63 -12.23
C ARG A 569 12.75 -12.28 -11.67
N ASP A 570 12.51 -13.54 -12.02
CA ASP A 570 11.41 -14.33 -11.45
C ASP A 570 11.58 -14.50 -9.94
N VAL A 571 12.73 -15.08 -9.56
CA VAL A 571 13.20 -15.14 -8.19
C VAL A 571 13.91 -13.83 -7.89
N ALA A 572 13.28 -12.95 -7.13
CA ALA A 572 13.83 -11.63 -6.82
C ALA A 572 13.45 -11.17 -5.42
N ARG A 573 14.31 -10.34 -4.82
CA ARG A 573 14.19 -9.91 -3.43
C ARG A 573 14.58 -8.45 -3.20
N GLY A 574 13.83 -7.78 -2.32
CA GLY A 574 14.17 -6.46 -1.83
C GLY A 574 13.13 -5.81 -0.92
N GLY A 575 13.53 -4.67 -0.37
CA GLY A 575 12.78 -3.96 0.67
C GLY A 575 11.53 -3.23 0.17
N ILE A 576 10.59 -2.96 1.08
CA ILE A 576 9.43 -2.08 0.85
C ILE A 576 9.62 -0.77 1.61
N ARG A 577 9.55 0.35 0.90
CA ARG A 577 9.69 1.70 1.45
C ARG A 577 8.33 2.40 1.51
N ILE A 578 8.10 3.19 2.57
CA ILE A 578 6.99 4.15 2.60
C ILE A 578 7.57 5.56 2.50
N VAL A 579 7.17 6.29 1.45
CA VAL A 579 7.54 7.68 1.20
C VAL A 579 6.47 8.60 1.79
N LYS A 580 6.92 9.48 2.70
CA LYS A 580 6.11 10.54 3.31
C LYS A 580 6.47 11.89 2.70
N SER A 581 5.49 12.77 2.59
CA SER A 581 5.61 14.10 2.00
C SER A 581 5.25 15.16 3.03
N ARG A 582 6.18 16.08 3.30
CA ARG A 582 6.00 17.14 4.30
C ARG A 582 4.96 18.19 3.92
N ASN A 583 4.71 18.38 2.63
CA ASN A 583 3.76 19.35 2.08
C ASN A 583 3.29 18.92 0.68
N ALA A 584 2.30 19.62 0.12
CA ALA A 584 1.69 19.29 -1.17
C ALA A 584 2.68 19.37 -2.35
N GLU A 585 3.65 20.28 -2.28
CA GLU A 585 4.70 20.41 -3.29
C GLU A 585 5.64 19.20 -3.28
N ALA A 586 6.10 18.78 -2.10
CA ALA A 586 6.90 17.58 -1.92
C ALA A 586 6.14 16.33 -2.39
N TYR A 587 4.84 16.22 -2.11
CA TYR A 587 4.01 15.13 -2.63
C TYR A 587 3.96 15.13 -4.16
N SER A 588 3.81 16.31 -4.78
CA SER A 588 3.78 16.44 -6.24
C SER A 588 5.12 16.10 -6.88
N ILE A 589 6.24 16.36 -6.20
CA ILE A 589 7.59 15.91 -6.63
C ILE A 589 7.69 14.39 -6.51
N ASN A 590 7.41 13.84 -5.33
CA ASN A 590 7.50 12.40 -5.05
C ASN A 590 6.59 11.57 -5.96
N ALA A 591 5.37 12.05 -6.23
CA ALA A 591 4.43 11.39 -7.14
C ALA A 591 4.98 11.31 -8.57
N ARG A 592 5.73 12.32 -9.04
CA ARG A 592 6.34 12.29 -10.37
C ARG A 592 7.50 11.32 -10.45
N SER A 593 8.36 11.29 -9.43
CA SER A 593 9.58 10.46 -9.41
C SER A 593 9.37 9.05 -8.83
N LEU A 594 8.16 8.71 -8.37
CA LEU A 594 7.87 7.46 -7.66
C LEU A 594 8.36 6.21 -8.39
N PHE A 595 8.05 6.10 -9.69
CA PHE A 595 8.45 4.94 -10.48
C PHE A 595 9.97 4.91 -10.70
N ASP A 596 10.58 6.05 -11.06
CA ASP A 596 12.03 6.15 -11.26
C ASP A 596 12.81 5.79 -9.99
N GLU A 597 12.37 6.29 -8.83
CA GLU A 597 12.97 5.95 -7.54
C GLU A 597 12.88 4.44 -7.30
N ASN A 598 11.69 3.85 -7.47
CA ASN A 598 11.51 2.42 -7.26
C ASN A 598 12.38 1.59 -8.23
N TYR A 599 12.46 1.97 -9.52
CA TYR A 599 13.30 1.30 -10.51
C TYR A 599 14.78 1.37 -10.13
N ASN A 600 15.28 2.56 -9.78
CA ASN A 600 16.69 2.76 -9.44
C ASN A 600 17.09 2.01 -8.16
N LEU A 601 16.20 1.96 -7.17
CA LEU A 601 16.39 1.16 -5.95
C LEU A 601 16.41 -0.35 -6.27
N ALA A 602 15.47 -0.84 -7.07
CA ALA A 602 15.42 -2.25 -7.49
C ALA A 602 16.65 -2.62 -8.34
N ASN A 603 17.12 -1.73 -9.21
CA ASN A 603 18.28 -1.96 -10.08
C ASN A 603 19.59 -1.96 -9.27
N THR A 604 19.67 -1.11 -8.25
CA THR A 604 20.78 -1.18 -7.29
C THR A 604 20.77 -2.51 -6.54
N GLN A 605 19.59 -3.01 -6.17
CA GLN A 605 19.45 -4.33 -5.56
C GLN A 605 19.89 -5.46 -6.51
N GLN A 606 19.58 -5.35 -7.81
CA GLN A 606 20.00 -6.32 -8.84
C GLN A 606 21.53 -6.43 -8.94
N ARG A 607 22.25 -5.32 -8.83
CA ARG A 607 23.73 -5.32 -8.82
C ARG A 607 24.32 -5.89 -7.53
N LYS A 608 23.65 -5.66 -6.40
CA LYS A 608 24.08 -6.18 -5.09
C LYS A 608 23.90 -7.70 -4.95
N ASN A 609 22.85 -8.25 -5.56
CA ASN A 609 22.45 -9.63 -5.34
C ASN A 609 23.20 -10.68 -6.20
N LYS A 610 24.27 -10.31 -6.91
CA LYS A 610 25.07 -11.21 -7.78
C LYS A 610 25.54 -12.54 -7.17
N ASP A 611 25.69 -12.61 -5.84
CA ASP A 611 26.16 -13.82 -5.13
C ASP A 611 25.04 -14.74 -4.61
N ILE A 612 23.78 -14.35 -4.81
CA ILE A 612 22.61 -15.03 -4.26
C ILE A 612 21.63 -15.37 -5.38
N PRO A 613 20.72 -16.35 -5.18
CA PRO A 613 19.78 -16.75 -6.22
C PRO A 613 18.79 -15.66 -6.61
N GLU A 614 18.53 -14.68 -5.75
CA GLU A 614 17.50 -13.68 -6.01
C GLU A 614 18.01 -12.46 -6.80
N GLY A 615 17.37 -12.14 -7.92
CA GLY A 615 17.53 -10.83 -8.54
C GLY A 615 17.04 -9.67 -7.66
N GLY A 616 17.20 -8.44 -8.15
CA GLY A 616 16.75 -7.23 -7.47
C GLY A 616 15.25 -7.03 -7.57
N SER A 617 14.62 -6.70 -6.44
CA SER A 617 13.27 -6.13 -6.41
C SER A 617 13.17 -4.95 -5.44
N LYS A 618 12.10 -4.18 -5.54
CA LYS A 618 11.78 -3.10 -4.59
C LYS A 618 10.29 -2.78 -4.62
N GLY A 619 9.72 -2.54 -3.45
CA GLY A 619 8.42 -1.89 -3.30
C GLY A 619 8.55 -0.46 -2.78
N VAL A 620 7.78 0.47 -3.32
CA VAL A 620 7.68 1.85 -2.82
C VAL A 620 6.21 2.22 -2.76
N ILE A 621 5.80 2.69 -1.58
CA ILE A 621 4.44 3.15 -1.25
C ILE A 621 4.52 4.66 -1.03
N LEU A 622 3.87 5.44 -1.90
CA LEU A 622 3.70 6.87 -1.69
C LEU A 622 2.37 7.14 -1.01
N LEU A 623 2.43 7.67 0.22
CA LEU A 623 1.23 8.12 0.92
C LEU A 623 0.65 9.35 0.24
N ASP A 624 -0.68 9.36 0.10
CA ASP A 624 -1.41 10.53 -0.32
C ASP A 624 -1.19 11.69 0.65
N TYR A 625 -1.16 12.92 0.14
CA TYR A 625 -0.91 14.12 0.96
C TYR A 625 -1.88 14.24 2.14
N ALA A 626 -3.15 13.85 1.95
CA ALA A 626 -4.15 13.88 3.02
C ALA A 626 -4.01 12.76 4.07
N HIS A 627 -3.11 11.78 3.85
CA HIS A 627 -3.04 10.53 4.62
C HIS A 627 -1.62 10.21 5.13
N GLN A 628 -0.83 11.23 5.47
CA GLN A 628 0.57 11.06 5.91
C GLN A 628 0.71 10.29 7.24
N ASP A 629 -0.36 10.18 8.03
CA ASP A 629 -0.46 9.40 9.26
C ASP A 629 -0.84 7.92 9.02
N LYS A 630 -1.20 7.52 7.79
CA LYS A 630 -1.73 6.18 7.45
C LYS A 630 -0.68 5.17 6.97
N GLY A 631 0.59 5.36 7.30
CA GLY A 631 1.70 4.49 6.86
C GLY A 631 1.46 2.99 7.08
N THR A 632 1.10 2.61 8.31
CA THR A 632 0.81 1.20 8.66
C THR A 632 -0.34 0.63 7.84
N GLN A 633 -1.44 1.37 7.73
CA GLN A 633 -2.63 0.94 6.99
C GLN A 633 -2.34 0.79 5.49
N ALA A 634 -1.63 1.74 4.89
CA ALA A 634 -1.22 1.69 3.49
C ALA A 634 -0.36 0.43 3.22
N PHE A 635 0.61 0.15 4.08
CA PHE A 635 1.42 -1.08 4.00
C PHE A 635 0.57 -2.35 4.11
N GLN A 636 -0.34 -2.40 5.08
CA GLN A 636 -1.22 -3.56 5.27
C GLN A 636 -2.10 -3.83 4.04
N LYS A 637 -2.72 -2.77 3.50
CA LYS A 637 -3.52 -2.84 2.27
C LYS A 637 -2.70 -3.24 1.06
N TYR A 638 -1.49 -2.68 0.93
CA TYR A 638 -0.55 -3.02 -0.14
C TYR A 638 -0.23 -4.52 -0.14
N ILE A 639 0.14 -5.08 1.01
CA ILE A 639 0.44 -6.51 1.16
C ILE A 639 -0.78 -7.39 0.94
N ASP A 640 -1.93 -7.03 1.52
CA ASP A 640 -3.18 -7.81 1.34
C ASP A 640 -3.58 -7.92 -0.14
N SER A 641 -3.45 -6.81 -0.89
CA SER A 641 -3.73 -6.80 -2.33
C SER A 641 -2.71 -7.58 -3.16
N LEU A 642 -1.42 -7.57 -2.81
CA LEU A 642 -0.44 -8.44 -3.46
C LEU A 642 -0.76 -9.92 -3.21
N CYS A 643 -1.16 -10.28 -1.98
CA CYS A 643 -1.65 -11.63 -1.69
C CYS A 643 -2.87 -12.01 -2.54
N ASP A 644 -3.71 -11.06 -2.94
CA ASP A 644 -4.82 -11.34 -3.86
C ASP A 644 -4.36 -11.82 -5.23
N LEU A 645 -3.19 -11.39 -5.72
CA LEU A 645 -2.67 -11.81 -7.01
C LEU A 645 -1.86 -13.12 -6.93
N LEU A 646 -1.25 -13.38 -5.77
CA LEU A 646 -0.36 -14.53 -5.56
C LEU A 646 -1.10 -15.80 -5.10
N LEU A 647 -2.21 -15.65 -4.38
CA LEU A 647 -2.98 -16.77 -3.85
C LEU A 647 -4.05 -17.25 -4.83
N ILE A 648 -4.14 -18.57 -5.00
CA ILE A 648 -5.18 -19.20 -5.81
C ILE A 648 -6.52 -19.05 -5.09
N GLY A 649 -7.50 -18.46 -5.76
CA GLY A 649 -8.84 -18.34 -5.22
C GLY A 649 -9.66 -19.61 -5.38
N ASN A 650 -9.99 -20.24 -4.26
CA ASN A 650 -10.76 -21.48 -4.19
C ASN A 650 -11.96 -21.38 -3.23
N THR A 651 -12.30 -20.18 -2.75
CA THR A 651 -13.34 -19.99 -1.74
C THR A 651 -14.43 -19.05 -2.29
N PRO A 652 -15.57 -19.59 -2.76
CA PRO A 652 -16.65 -18.79 -3.34
C PRO A 652 -17.10 -17.64 -2.42
N GLY A 653 -17.33 -16.45 -2.99
CA GLY A 653 -17.73 -15.26 -2.24
C GLY A 653 -16.67 -14.64 -1.31
N ILE A 654 -15.50 -15.27 -1.16
CA ILE A 654 -14.38 -14.77 -0.35
C ILE A 654 -13.18 -14.54 -1.27
N LYS A 655 -12.58 -15.62 -1.76
CA LYS A 655 -11.46 -15.56 -2.70
C LYS A 655 -11.79 -16.41 -3.92
N GLU A 656 -12.33 -15.75 -4.93
CA GLU A 656 -12.65 -16.35 -6.23
C GLU A 656 -11.41 -16.39 -7.13
N PRO A 657 -11.37 -17.29 -8.13
CA PRO A 657 -10.32 -17.28 -9.14
C PRO A 657 -10.25 -15.93 -9.85
N ILE A 658 -9.05 -15.51 -10.20
CA ILE A 658 -8.79 -14.36 -11.08
C ILE A 658 -8.30 -14.87 -12.44
N VAL A 659 -8.40 -14.05 -13.47
CA VAL A 659 -7.75 -14.35 -14.75
C VAL A 659 -6.23 -14.25 -14.56
N ASP A 660 -5.53 -15.34 -14.89
CA ASP A 660 -4.07 -15.43 -14.87
C ASP A 660 -3.55 -15.60 -16.30
N LEU A 661 -3.11 -14.49 -16.92
CA LEU A 661 -2.49 -14.51 -18.25
C LEU A 661 -0.98 -14.79 -18.20
N LEU A 662 -0.38 -14.89 -17.01
CA LEU A 662 1.03 -15.23 -16.86
C LEU A 662 1.27 -16.74 -16.98
N GLY A 663 0.32 -17.55 -16.48
CA GLY A 663 0.35 -19.01 -16.57
C GLY A 663 1.37 -19.69 -15.63
N ASN A 664 2.06 -18.93 -14.77
CA ASN A 664 3.07 -19.44 -13.85
C ASN A 664 2.81 -18.98 -12.40
N LYS A 665 3.19 -19.84 -11.44
CA LYS A 665 3.14 -19.50 -10.01
C LYS A 665 4.25 -18.51 -9.68
N GLU A 666 3.90 -17.48 -8.92
CA GLU A 666 4.84 -16.45 -8.47
C GLU A 666 4.96 -16.48 -6.95
N ILE A 667 6.17 -16.25 -6.45
CA ILE A 667 6.46 -16.02 -5.04
C ILE A 667 7.26 -14.72 -4.96
N LEU A 668 6.91 -13.83 -4.03
CA LEU A 668 7.66 -12.61 -3.77
C LEU A 668 8.44 -12.76 -2.47
N PHE A 669 9.71 -12.36 -2.49
CA PHE A 669 10.57 -12.29 -1.31
C PHE A 669 10.80 -10.83 -0.96
N MET A 670 10.28 -10.39 0.18
CA MET A 670 10.31 -8.98 0.57
C MET A 670 11.13 -8.76 1.83
N GLY A 671 11.49 -7.51 2.09
CA GLY A 671 12.18 -7.12 3.31
C GLY A 671 11.74 -5.73 3.78
N PRO A 672 12.21 -5.28 4.95
CA PRO A 672 12.00 -3.93 5.39
C PRO A 672 12.89 -2.95 4.63
N ASP A 673 12.45 -1.69 4.63
CA ASP A 673 13.21 -0.49 4.26
C ASP A 673 12.74 0.67 5.15
N GLU A 674 13.01 1.90 4.76
CA GLU A 674 12.56 3.10 5.45
C GLU A 674 11.04 3.04 5.76
N ASN A 675 10.72 3.25 7.04
CA ASN A 675 9.36 3.25 7.60
C ASN A 675 8.61 1.90 7.62
N THR A 676 9.25 0.75 7.35
CA THR A 676 8.54 -0.57 7.33
C THR A 676 9.10 -1.65 8.26
N ALA A 677 10.24 -1.41 8.93
CA ALA A 677 10.89 -2.41 9.80
C ALA A 677 9.95 -3.04 10.85
N GLY A 678 9.11 -2.25 11.52
CA GLY A 678 8.17 -2.74 12.53
C GLY A 678 6.92 -3.45 11.97
N LEU A 679 6.77 -3.57 10.65
CA LEU A 679 5.54 -4.06 10.00
C LEU A 679 5.69 -5.46 9.38
N VAL A 680 6.91 -5.96 9.25
CA VAL A 680 7.19 -7.22 8.54
C VAL A 680 6.65 -8.45 9.27
N ASP A 681 6.65 -8.43 10.61
CA ASP A 681 6.07 -9.51 11.43
C ASP A 681 4.56 -9.66 11.16
N TRP A 682 3.85 -8.52 11.09
CA TRP A 682 2.44 -8.52 10.71
C TRP A 682 2.26 -9.12 9.32
N ALA A 683 3.07 -8.72 8.34
CA ALA A 683 2.94 -9.21 6.96
C ALA A 683 3.19 -10.72 6.83
N THR A 684 4.19 -11.25 7.54
CA THR A 684 4.48 -12.70 7.61
C THR A 684 3.30 -13.47 8.20
N ILE A 685 2.77 -13.03 9.34
CA ILE A 685 1.62 -13.68 9.99
C ILE A 685 0.34 -13.51 9.16
N HIS A 686 0.18 -12.36 8.50
CA HIS A 686 -0.93 -12.10 7.61
C HIS A 686 -0.95 -13.08 6.44
N ALA A 687 0.18 -13.27 5.76
CA ALA A 687 0.32 -14.27 4.71
C ALA A 687 -0.02 -15.69 5.20
N LYS A 688 0.43 -16.05 6.42
CA LYS A 688 0.05 -17.33 7.05
C LYS A 688 -1.46 -17.46 7.25
N ARG A 689 -2.11 -16.42 7.81
CA ARG A 689 -3.56 -16.39 8.03
C ARG A 689 -4.37 -16.47 6.73
N ARG A 690 -3.84 -15.88 5.66
CA ARG A 690 -4.41 -15.95 4.30
C ARG A 690 -4.17 -17.31 3.62
N GLY A 691 -3.46 -18.23 4.26
CA GLY A 691 -3.21 -19.59 3.75
C GLY A 691 -2.05 -19.67 2.76
N ALA A 692 -1.12 -18.71 2.77
CA ALA A 692 0.03 -18.73 1.88
C ALA A 692 1.00 -19.86 2.29
N PRO A 693 1.34 -20.82 1.41
CA PRO A 693 2.27 -21.90 1.75
C PRO A 693 3.71 -21.40 1.97
N TRP A 694 4.05 -20.26 1.36
CA TRP A 694 5.37 -19.61 1.44
C TRP A 694 5.47 -18.55 2.55
N TRP A 695 4.53 -18.52 3.51
CA TRP A 695 4.44 -17.44 4.50
C TRP A 695 5.74 -17.17 5.27
N LYS A 696 6.53 -18.22 5.57
CA LYS A 696 7.82 -18.13 6.28
C LYS A 696 8.87 -17.30 5.54
N SER A 697 8.92 -17.45 4.21
CA SER A 697 9.89 -16.80 3.33
C SER A 697 9.39 -15.49 2.74
N PHE A 698 8.10 -15.16 2.90
CA PHE A 698 7.49 -13.97 2.29
C PHE A 698 8.22 -12.67 2.66
N PHE A 699 8.61 -12.57 3.93
CA PHE A 699 9.40 -11.46 4.45
C PHE A 699 10.64 -11.96 5.17
N THR A 700 11.70 -11.19 4.98
CA THR A 700 12.98 -11.28 5.69
C THR A 700 13.14 -10.12 6.66
N GLY A 701 14.08 -10.21 7.61
CA GLY A 701 14.25 -9.17 8.63
C GLY A 701 13.13 -9.15 9.67
N LYS A 702 12.42 -10.27 9.79
CA LYS A 702 11.40 -10.54 10.81
C LYS A 702 12.02 -10.72 12.19
N SER A 703 11.21 -10.68 13.23
CA SER A 703 11.68 -10.94 14.59
C SER A 703 12.25 -12.37 14.71
N PRO A 704 13.19 -12.60 15.65
CA PRO A 704 13.69 -13.95 15.92
C PRO A 704 12.61 -14.94 16.35
N THR A 705 11.52 -14.45 16.96
CA THR A 705 10.34 -15.27 17.31
C THR A 705 9.61 -15.82 16.08
N LEU A 706 9.81 -15.21 14.91
CA LEU A 706 9.32 -15.69 13.61
C LEU A 706 10.44 -16.26 12.74
N GLY A 707 11.61 -16.51 13.31
CA GLY A 707 12.75 -17.13 12.63
C GLY A 707 13.57 -16.19 11.75
N GLY A 708 13.51 -14.88 12.01
CA GLY A 708 14.37 -13.90 11.35
C GLY A 708 15.73 -13.80 12.01
N ILE A 709 16.75 -13.43 11.23
CA ILE A 709 18.12 -13.28 11.68
C ILE A 709 18.43 -11.78 11.89
N PRO A 710 18.57 -11.28 13.13
CA PRO A 710 18.87 -9.86 13.36
C PRO A 710 20.25 -9.50 12.82
N HIS A 711 20.26 -8.80 11.67
CA HIS A 711 21.50 -8.37 11.03
C HIS A 711 22.36 -7.53 11.96
N ASP A 712 21.68 -6.69 12.74
CA ASP A 712 22.29 -5.76 13.67
C ASP A 712 23.00 -6.45 14.83
N LYS A 713 22.40 -7.51 15.39
CA LYS A 713 22.99 -8.29 16.49
C LYS A 713 24.25 -9.03 16.05
N TYR A 714 24.27 -9.51 14.80
CA TYR A 714 25.33 -10.37 14.27
C TYR A 714 26.30 -9.65 13.34
N GLY A 715 26.17 -8.32 13.19
CA GLY A 715 27.04 -7.49 12.37
C GLY A 715 27.10 -7.93 10.90
N MET A 716 26.01 -8.46 10.34
CA MET A 716 26.02 -9.16 9.05
C MET A 716 26.60 -8.29 7.94
N THR A 717 26.19 -7.02 7.86
CA THR A 717 26.70 -6.08 6.85
C THR A 717 28.14 -5.68 7.13
N SER A 718 28.49 -5.37 8.39
CA SER A 718 29.85 -4.97 8.77
C SER A 718 30.87 -6.08 8.54
N LEU A 719 30.52 -7.35 8.73
CA LEU A 719 31.42 -8.48 8.43
C LEU A 719 31.89 -8.45 6.97
N SER A 720 31.01 -8.14 6.03
CA SER A 720 31.36 -7.99 4.62
C SER A 720 32.31 -6.80 4.40
N VAL A 721 31.99 -5.63 4.97
CA VAL A 721 32.84 -4.42 4.89
C VAL A 721 34.23 -4.66 5.47
N ARG A 722 34.30 -5.30 6.64
CA ARG A 722 35.56 -5.65 7.32
C ARG A 722 36.42 -6.59 6.49
N GLU A 723 35.86 -7.52 5.72
CA GLU A 723 36.68 -8.39 4.87
C GLU A 723 37.38 -7.64 3.72
N TYR A 724 36.79 -6.55 3.23
CA TYR A 724 37.46 -5.64 2.29
C TYR A 724 38.57 -4.84 2.96
N VAL A 725 38.32 -4.31 4.17
CA VAL A 725 39.36 -3.60 4.95
C VAL A 725 40.54 -4.53 5.26
N LYS A 726 40.27 -5.72 5.80
CA LYS A 726 41.29 -6.75 6.03
C LYS A 726 41.96 -7.19 4.74
N GLY A 727 41.24 -7.23 3.61
CA GLY A 727 41.80 -7.51 2.30
C GLY A 727 42.89 -6.52 1.91
N ILE A 728 42.64 -5.22 2.07
CA ILE A 728 43.64 -4.17 1.82
C ILE A 728 44.86 -4.41 2.72
N TYR A 729 44.64 -4.67 4.01
CA TYR A 729 45.73 -4.93 4.96
C TYR A 729 46.54 -6.17 4.60
N ARG A 730 45.90 -7.26 4.16
CA ARG A 730 46.58 -8.47 3.68
C ARG A 730 47.41 -8.21 2.43
N LYS A 731 46.86 -7.51 1.43
CA LYS A 731 47.54 -7.25 0.15
C LYS A 731 48.71 -6.29 0.28
N LEU A 732 48.59 -5.30 1.16
CA LEU A 732 49.60 -4.26 1.36
C LEU A 732 50.51 -4.53 2.57
N ASN A 733 50.32 -5.65 3.27
CA ASN A 733 51.04 -6.02 4.48
C ASN A 733 51.01 -4.91 5.56
N ILE A 734 49.82 -4.34 5.78
CA ILE A 734 49.58 -3.26 6.75
C ILE A 734 49.11 -3.86 8.08
N ASP A 735 49.67 -3.37 9.18
CA ASP A 735 49.20 -3.66 10.54
C ASP A 735 48.02 -2.75 10.88
N GLY A 736 46.79 -3.28 10.80
CA GLY A 736 45.55 -2.54 11.05
C GLY A 736 45.50 -1.82 12.40
N SER A 737 46.20 -2.33 13.43
CA SER A 737 46.21 -1.70 14.76
C SER A 737 46.93 -0.34 14.82
N LYS A 738 47.65 0.01 13.74
CA LYS A 738 48.37 1.28 13.60
C LYS A 738 47.73 2.24 12.61
N VAL A 739 46.64 1.83 11.99
CA VAL A 739 45.97 2.61 10.94
C VAL A 739 45.03 3.63 11.57
N TYR A 740 45.16 4.88 11.14
CA TYR A 740 44.30 5.96 11.59
C TYR A 740 43.01 6.01 10.76
N LYS A 741 41.87 5.92 11.44
CA LYS A 741 40.57 5.68 10.82
C LYS A 741 39.55 6.78 11.08
N MET A 742 38.79 7.10 10.04
CA MET A 742 37.58 7.91 10.12
C MET A 742 36.35 7.09 9.77
N GLN A 743 35.21 7.44 10.38
CA GLN A 743 33.91 6.88 10.07
C GLN A 743 32.83 7.98 10.04
N THR A 744 31.92 7.89 9.07
CA THR A 744 30.60 8.55 9.15
C THR A 744 29.54 7.50 9.50
N GLY A 745 28.48 7.89 10.18
CA GLY A 745 27.55 6.95 10.83
C GLY A 745 28.05 6.60 12.24
N GLY A 746 27.22 6.85 13.24
CA GLY A 746 27.62 6.80 14.64
C GLY A 746 27.59 5.42 15.28
N PRO A 747 27.97 5.36 16.57
CA PRO A 747 27.84 4.15 17.40
C PRO A 747 26.37 3.77 17.68
N ASP A 748 25.41 4.60 17.29
CA ASP A 748 23.97 4.34 17.37
C ASP A 748 23.44 3.49 16.21
N GLY A 749 24.08 3.57 15.03
CA GLY A 749 23.66 2.87 13.82
C GLY A 749 24.08 1.40 13.78
N ASP A 750 23.37 0.56 13.00
CA ASP A 750 23.70 -0.86 12.78
C ASP A 750 25.14 -1.03 12.29
N LEU A 751 25.40 -0.50 11.11
CA LEU A 751 26.69 -0.67 10.46
C LEU A 751 27.81 0.05 11.23
N GLY A 752 27.55 1.25 11.75
CA GLY A 752 28.54 2.08 12.43
C GLY A 752 28.99 1.52 13.78
N SER A 753 28.05 1.01 14.58
CA SER A 753 28.37 0.36 15.85
C SER A 753 29.13 -0.95 15.66
N ASN A 754 28.68 -1.80 14.73
CA ASN A 754 29.33 -3.08 14.44
C ASN A 754 30.71 -2.87 13.81
N GLU A 755 30.89 -1.82 13.01
CA GLU A 755 32.21 -1.46 12.51
C GLU A 755 33.16 -1.05 13.65
N ILE A 756 32.68 -0.34 14.69
CA ILE A 756 33.47 -0.04 15.90
C ILE A 756 33.83 -1.33 16.65
N LEU A 757 32.85 -2.22 16.88
CA LEU A 757 33.04 -3.46 17.64
C LEU A 757 33.98 -4.47 16.94
N LEU A 758 34.05 -4.45 15.61
CA LEU A 758 34.88 -5.36 14.80
C LEU A 758 36.23 -4.76 14.39
N SER A 759 36.51 -3.53 14.81
CA SER A 759 37.67 -2.73 14.41
C SER A 759 38.72 -2.72 15.52
N ASN A 760 39.98 -2.74 15.11
CA ASN A 760 41.15 -2.61 15.98
C ASN A 760 42.04 -1.42 15.56
N GLU A 761 41.59 -0.63 14.60
CA GLU A 761 42.19 0.60 14.11
C GLU A 761 42.10 1.75 15.13
N ILE A 762 42.92 2.78 14.96
CA ILE A 762 42.92 3.99 15.79
C ILE A 762 41.87 4.95 15.21
N TYR A 763 40.69 5.01 15.83
CA TYR A 763 39.66 5.98 15.41
C TYR A 763 40.08 7.40 15.76
N VAL A 764 40.18 8.28 14.77
CA VAL A 764 40.42 9.72 15.00
C VAL A 764 39.19 10.57 14.81
N SER A 765 38.18 10.09 14.08
CA SER A 765 37.00 10.87 13.76
C SER A 765 35.76 9.99 13.63
N ILE A 766 34.68 10.39 14.28
CA ILE A 766 33.33 9.83 14.09
C ILE A 766 32.35 10.97 13.86
N VAL A 767 31.54 10.85 12.80
CA VAL A 767 30.49 11.81 12.46
C VAL A 767 29.14 11.12 12.47
N ASP A 768 28.18 11.60 13.24
CA ASP A 768 26.84 11.00 13.33
C ASP A 768 25.69 12.02 13.24
N GLY A 769 24.49 11.60 13.65
CA GLY A 769 23.31 12.46 13.69
C GLY A 769 23.48 13.70 14.57
N SER A 770 24.19 13.56 15.68
CA SER A 770 24.35 14.56 16.73
C SER A 770 25.50 15.54 16.48
N GLY A 771 26.54 15.17 15.71
CA GLY A 771 27.67 16.07 15.47
C GLY A 771 28.94 15.41 14.94
N VAL A 772 30.07 16.00 15.28
CA VAL A 772 31.44 15.55 14.99
C VAL A 772 32.21 15.30 16.29
N LEU A 773 32.87 14.16 16.38
CA LEU A 773 33.83 13.81 17.42
C LEU A 773 35.19 13.60 16.75
N HIS A 774 36.22 14.30 17.22
CA HIS A 774 37.56 14.21 16.64
C HIS A 774 38.64 14.23 17.71
N ASP A 775 39.66 13.40 17.54
CA ASP A 775 40.92 13.50 18.26
C ASP A 775 42.08 13.01 17.37
N PRO A 776 43.04 13.87 17.00
CA PRO A 776 44.17 13.46 16.17
C PRO A 776 45.10 12.44 16.86
N ASN A 777 45.05 12.32 18.19
CA ASN A 777 45.81 11.32 18.94
C ASN A 777 45.05 9.98 19.09
N GLY A 778 43.83 9.89 18.56
CA GLY A 778 42.95 8.74 18.69
C GLY A 778 41.92 8.91 19.81
N LEU A 779 40.69 8.48 19.53
CA LEU A 779 39.58 8.41 20.47
C LEU A 779 39.73 7.17 21.35
N ASP A 780 39.37 7.30 22.63
CA ASP A 780 39.40 6.19 23.59
C ASP A 780 38.54 5.00 23.13
N HIS A 781 39.18 3.85 22.94
CA HIS A 781 38.54 2.67 22.35
C HIS A 781 37.45 2.08 23.25
N ASP A 782 37.70 1.95 24.55
CA ASP A 782 36.73 1.41 25.51
C ASP A 782 35.47 2.28 25.58
N GLU A 783 35.63 3.60 25.47
CA GLU A 783 34.50 4.52 25.37
C GLU A 783 33.71 4.34 24.07
N LEU A 784 34.38 4.17 22.94
CA LEU A 784 33.70 3.88 21.68
C LEU A 784 32.93 2.55 21.74
N VAL A 785 33.52 1.50 22.33
CA VAL A 785 32.85 0.21 22.57
C VAL A 785 31.64 0.38 23.48
N ARG A 786 31.73 1.22 24.53
CA ARG A 786 30.60 1.55 25.40
C ARG A 786 29.47 2.20 24.63
N LEU A 787 29.76 3.21 23.80
CA LEU A 787 28.74 3.87 22.98
C LEU A 787 28.11 2.91 21.98
N ALA A 788 28.93 2.14 21.26
CA ALA A 788 28.48 1.18 20.26
C ALA A 788 27.60 0.06 20.86
N THR A 789 27.99 -0.46 22.03
CA THR A 789 27.21 -1.48 22.75
C THR A 789 25.88 -0.91 23.26
N LYS A 790 25.87 0.34 23.75
CA LYS A 790 24.66 1.02 24.23
C LYS A 790 23.79 1.61 23.13
N ARG A 791 24.28 1.66 21.89
CA ARG A 791 23.62 2.29 20.73
C ARG A 791 23.27 3.75 20.96
N VAL A 792 24.25 4.52 21.40
CA VAL A 792 24.09 5.96 21.62
C VAL A 792 25.05 6.78 20.74
N MET A 793 24.61 7.98 20.38
CA MET A 793 25.38 8.91 19.55
C MET A 793 26.59 9.48 20.29
N ILE A 794 27.51 10.12 19.56
CA ILE A 794 28.72 10.75 20.11
C ILE A 794 28.44 11.89 21.10
N SER A 795 27.20 12.42 21.13
CA SER A 795 26.75 13.36 22.16
C SER A 795 26.85 12.80 23.58
N GLU A 796 26.92 11.48 23.72
CA GLU A 796 27.10 10.75 24.98
C GLU A 796 28.56 10.36 25.26
N TYR A 797 29.51 10.73 24.39
CA TYR A 797 30.94 10.47 24.60
C TYR A 797 31.47 11.24 25.83
N ASP A 798 32.23 10.56 26.69
CA ASP A 798 32.93 11.21 27.81
C ASP A 798 34.09 12.08 27.31
N VAL A 799 33.82 13.38 27.19
CA VAL A 799 34.79 14.39 26.70
C VAL A 799 36.04 14.50 27.56
N SER A 800 36.05 14.00 28.81
CA SER A 800 37.26 13.98 29.64
C SER A 800 38.34 13.02 29.12
N LYS A 801 37.96 12.10 28.23
CA LYS A 801 38.85 11.15 27.56
C LYS A 801 39.51 11.70 26.30
N LEU A 802 39.10 12.89 25.84
CA LEU A 802 39.75 13.56 24.73
C LEU A 802 41.12 14.10 25.15
N SER A 803 42.09 14.03 24.24
CA SER A 803 43.35 14.73 24.35
C SER A 803 43.14 16.25 24.28
N LYS A 804 44.18 17.02 24.57
CA LYS A 804 44.14 18.50 24.47
C LYS A 804 43.84 19.02 23.05
N GLN A 805 44.00 18.18 22.03
CA GLN A 805 43.72 18.50 20.63
C GLN A 805 42.37 17.94 20.16
N GLY A 806 41.72 17.10 20.98
CA GLY A 806 40.42 16.54 20.67
C GLY A 806 39.28 17.52 20.94
N TYR A 807 38.17 17.33 20.22
CA TYR A 807 36.97 18.12 20.37
C TYR A 807 35.71 17.35 19.99
N ARG A 808 34.58 17.83 20.50
CA ARG A 808 33.25 17.44 20.09
C ARG A 808 32.44 18.68 19.74
N VAL A 809 31.87 18.70 18.54
CA VAL A 809 30.98 19.77 18.07
C VAL A 809 29.63 19.17 17.72
N LEU A 810 28.58 19.60 18.41
CA LEU A 810 27.21 19.14 18.19
C LEU A 810 26.49 20.03 17.18
N VAL A 811 25.43 19.50 16.57
CA VAL A 811 24.66 20.20 15.53
C VAL A 811 24.03 21.53 15.99
N ASP A 812 23.75 21.63 17.30
CA ASP A 812 23.17 22.81 17.94
C ASP A 812 24.20 23.87 18.35
N ASP A 813 25.50 23.51 18.29
CA ASP A 813 26.58 24.41 18.68
C ASP A 813 26.80 25.51 17.63
N LYS A 814 27.16 26.71 18.12
CA LYS A 814 27.43 27.90 17.31
C LYS A 814 28.69 28.60 17.81
N ASP A 815 29.47 29.11 16.87
CA ASP A 815 30.70 29.86 17.10
C ASP A 815 31.70 29.15 18.05
N VAL A 816 31.83 27.82 17.92
CA VAL A 816 32.78 27.01 18.70
C VAL A 816 34.19 27.21 18.17
N THR A 817 35.13 27.59 19.04
CA THR A 817 36.56 27.66 18.69
C THR A 817 37.22 26.31 18.93
N LEU A 818 37.77 25.70 17.89
CA LEU A 818 38.51 24.44 17.94
C LEU A 818 39.91 24.63 18.57
N PRO A 819 40.57 23.56 19.03
CA PRO A 819 41.92 23.65 19.63
C PRO A 819 43.02 24.23 18.71
N ASP A 820 42.80 24.22 17.39
CA ASP A 820 43.70 24.83 16.40
C ASP A 820 43.38 26.32 16.12
N GLY A 821 42.33 26.86 16.73
CA GLY A 821 41.87 28.25 16.58
C GLY A 821 40.82 28.46 15.48
N GLU A 822 40.41 27.43 14.74
CA GLU A 822 39.30 27.55 13.79
C GLU A 822 37.97 27.82 14.52
N VAL A 823 37.16 28.74 14.00
CA VAL A 823 35.83 29.03 14.54
C VAL A 823 34.75 28.34 13.70
N VAL A 824 34.09 27.35 14.29
CA VAL A 824 32.93 26.67 13.71
C VAL A 824 31.67 27.48 13.99
N GLN A 825 31.23 28.25 12.99
CA GLN A 825 30.04 29.11 13.09
C GLN A 825 28.73 28.32 13.28
N ASN A 826 28.62 27.15 12.65
CA ASN A 826 27.41 26.34 12.67
C ASN A 826 27.75 24.84 12.70
N GLY A 827 27.43 24.17 13.81
CA GLY A 827 27.70 22.75 14.01
C GLY A 827 27.00 21.83 13.00
N THR A 828 25.80 22.18 12.53
CA THR A 828 25.10 21.41 11.50
C THR A 828 25.84 21.42 10.16
N THR A 829 26.27 22.60 9.69
CA THR A 829 27.07 22.75 8.47
C THR A 829 28.42 22.05 8.60
N PHE A 830 29.06 22.18 9.76
CA PHE A 830 30.33 21.52 10.05
C PHE A 830 30.19 20.00 9.98
N ARG A 831 29.22 19.42 10.69
CA ARG A 831 28.88 17.99 10.61
C ARG A 831 28.67 17.54 9.18
N ASN A 832 27.89 18.30 8.42
CA ASN A 832 27.52 17.95 7.04
C ASN A 832 28.68 17.97 6.04
N LEU A 833 29.78 18.65 6.36
CA LEU A 833 30.95 18.81 5.50
C LEU A 833 32.24 18.25 6.12
N TYR A 834 32.17 17.68 7.32
CA TYR A 834 33.36 17.29 8.07
C TYR A 834 34.19 16.22 7.35
N HIS A 835 33.56 15.32 6.60
CA HIS A 835 34.25 14.35 5.74
C HIS A 835 35.04 14.98 4.60
N LEU A 836 34.87 16.28 4.33
CA LEU A 836 35.70 17.07 3.41
C LEU A 836 36.67 18.00 4.16
N HIS A 837 36.45 18.22 5.46
CA HIS A 837 37.14 19.22 6.28
C HIS A 837 38.18 18.61 7.22
N GLY A 838 37.81 17.59 7.98
CA GLY A 838 38.63 16.92 9.01
C GLY A 838 39.84 16.15 8.48
N LEU A 839 40.14 16.28 7.19
CA LEU A 839 41.19 15.55 6.46
C LEU A 839 42.40 16.45 6.11
N LYS A 840 42.31 17.75 6.40
CA LYS A 840 43.37 18.73 6.10
C LYS A 840 44.71 18.46 6.81
N ASN A 841 44.70 17.68 7.89
CA ASN A 841 45.89 17.37 8.68
C ASN A 841 46.61 16.08 8.23
N GLY A 842 46.10 15.38 7.21
CA GLY A 842 46.75 14.19 6.63
C GLY A 842 46.84 12.97 7.56
N THR A 843 46.09 12.97 8.66
CA THR A 843 46.16 11.92 9.68
C THR A 843 45.32 10.69 9.37
N VAL A 844 44.31 10.78 8.49
CA VAL A 844 43.39 9.66 8.21
C VAL A 844 43.89 8.83 7.04
N GLU A 845 44.10 7.54 7.28
CA GLU A 845 44.53 6.58 6.26
C GLU A 845 43.37 5.73 5.72
N MET A 846 42.42 5.40 6.59
CA MET A 846 41.25 4.57 6.27
C MET A 846 39.95 5.33 6.52
N PHE A 847 39.08 5.38 5.51
CA PHE A 847 37.75 5.94 5.65
C PHE A 847 36.68 4.89 5.33
N VAL A 848 35.83 4.60 6.33
CA VAL A 848 34.69 3.69 6.17
C VAL A 848 33.41 4.48 6.41
N PRO A 849 32.72 4.98 5.37
CA PRO A 849 31.43 5.61 5.57
C PRO A 849 30.40 4.53 5.90
N CYS A 850 29.92 4.50 7.14
CA CYS A 850 28.89 3.59 7.65
C CYS A 850 27.49 4.23 7.71
N GLY A 851 27.39 5.52 7.38
CA GLY A 851 26.15 6.28 7.32
C GLY A 851 26.39 7.67 6.73
N GLY A 852 25.32 8.46 6.65
CA GLY A 852 25.34 9.81 6.08
C GLY A 852 24.37 9.97 4.92
N ARG A 853 24.36 11.16 4.33
CA ARG A 853 23.48 11.47 3.20
C ARG A 853 24.02 10.81 1.92
N PRO A 854 23.16 10.30 1.02
CA PRO A 854 23.58 9.95 -0.33
C PRO A 854 24.26 11.15 -1.01
N GLU A 855 25.23 10.88 -1.87
CA GLU A 855 25.97 11.87 -2.66
C GLU A 855 26.68 12.93 -1.79
N ALA A 856 27.05 12.58 -0.56
CA ALA A 856 27.82 13.45 0.33
C ALA A 856 29.20 13.80 -0.26
N ILE A 857 29.77 12.91 -1.07
CA ILE A 857 30.94 13.19 -1.90
C ILE A 857 30.53 13.09 -3.37
N ASP A 858 30.64 14.20 -4.09
CA ASP A 858 30.23 14.33 -5.49
C ASP A 858 31.32 14.99 -6.35
N ILE A 859 31.06 15.17 -7.64
CA ILE A 859 32.05 15.80 -8.55
C ILE A 859 32.35 17.26 -8.18
N ASN A 860 31.42 17.94 -7.50
CA ASN A 860 31.55 19.35 -7.13
C ASN A 860 32.46 19.54 -5.93
N ASN A 861 32.58 18.51 -5.07
CA ASN A 861 33.29 18.62 -3.80
C ASN A 861 34.48 17.67 -3.65
N VAL A 862 34.62 16.65 -4.51
CA VAL A 862 35.69 15.64 -4.44
C VAL A 862 37.10 16.22 -4.51
N GLU A 863 37.30 17.37 -5.16
CA GLU A 863 38.62 18.01 -5.27
C GLU A 863 39.16 18.42 -3.88
N LYS A 864 38.30 18.61 -2.87
CA LYS A 864 38.73 18.86 -1.48
C LYS A 864 39.41 17.66 -0.82
N LEU A 865 39.27 16.47 -1.41
CA LEU A 865 39.89 15.23 -0.97
C LEU A 865 41.19 14.91 -1.72
N ILE A 866 41.65 15.84 -2.56
CA ILE A 866 42.85 15.72 -3.37
C ILE A 866 43.82 16.83 -2.93
N GLY A 867 45.03 16.46 -2.54
CA GLY A 867 46.07 17.39 -2.15
C GLY A 867 46.65 18.16 -3.35
N ASP A 868 47.45 19.18 -3.07
CA ASP A 868 48.11 19.99 -4.09
C ASP A 868 49.06 19.18 -4.99
N ASP A 869 49.56 18.04 -4.49
CA ASP A 869 50.37 17.07 -5.23
C ASP A 869 49.54 16.15 -6.17
N LYS A 870 48.23 16.42 -6.28
CA LYS A 870 47.23 15.65 -7.03
C LYS A 870 47.03 14.22 -6.52
N LYS A 871 47.46 13.91 -5.30
CA LYS A 871 47.17 12.63 -4.66
C LYS A 871 45.95 12.73 -3.75
N ALA A 872 45.22 11.63 -3.63
CA ALA A 872 44.12 11.54 -2.69
C ALA A 872 44.65 11.66 -1.26
N LEU A 873 43.99 12.47 -0.43
CA LEU A 873 44.33 12.64 0.98
C LEU A 873 44.06 11.38 1.81
N ILE A 874 43.10 10.55 1.37
CA ILE A 874 42.78 9.26 1.99
C ILE A 874 43.19 8.13 1.03
N PRO A 875 44.19 7.33 1.40
CA PRO A 875 44.62 6.18 0.60
C PRO A 875 43.56 5.09 0.46
N TYR A 876 42.75 4.83 1.49
CA TYR A 876 41.85 3.67 1.52
C TYR A 876 40.42 4.07 1.88
N ILE A 877 39.47 3.74 1.00
CA ILE A 877 38.04 4.00 1.21
C ILE A 877 37.25 2.72 0.94
N VAL A 878 36.49 2.27 1.94
CA VAL A 878 35.60 1.11 1.82
C VAL A 878 34.18 1.55 2.15
N GLU A 879 33.33 1.73 1.15
CA GLU A 879 31.99 2.27 1.38
C GLU A 879 31.09 1.27 2.09
N GLY A 880 30.62 1.58 3.28
CA GLY A 880 29.60 0.80 3.97
C GLY A 880 28.18 1.27 3.67
N ALA A 881 27.97 2.58 3.63
CA ALA A 881 26.71 3.24 3.32
C ALA A 881 26.41 3.19 1.82
N ASN A 882 25.13 3.03 1.46
CA ASN A 882 24.73 3.06 0.06
C ASN A 882 24.87 4.49 -0.50
N LEU A 883 25.47 4.61 -1.69
CA LEU A 883 25.54 5.82 -2.50
C LEU A 883 26.17 7.04 -1.80
N PHE A 884 27.08 6.86 -0.83
CA PHE A 884 27.72 7.99 -0.14
C PHE A 884 28.62 8.82 -1.08
N ILE A 885 29.35 8.14 -1.97
CA ILE A 885 30.23 8.75 -2.99
C ILE A 885 29.61 8.55 -4.38
N THR A 886 29.50 9.59 -5.21
CA THR A 886 29.03 9.41 -6.60
C THR A 886 30.04 8.64 -7.46
N GLN A 887 29.59 8.00 -8.53
CA GLN A 887 30.49 7.25 -9.43
C GLN A 887 31.60 8.15 -10.02
N SER A 888 31.28 9.38 -10.40
CA SER A 888 32.25 10.34 -10.93
C SER A 888 33.30 10.74 -9.89
N ALA A 889 32.89 10.94 -8.63
CA ALA A 889 33.82 11.21 -7.53
C ALA A 889 34.74 10.00 -7.23
N LYS A 890 34.21 8.76 -7.27
CA LYS A 890 35.03 7.54 -7.11
C LYS A 890 36.16 7.48 -8.15
N LEU A 891 35.82 7.67 -9.43
CA LEU A 891 36.80 7.67 -10.52
C LEU A 891 37.88 8.74 -10.31
N ARG A 892 37.49 9.91 -9.81
CA ARG A 892 38.41 11.01 -9.53
C ARG A 892 39.37 10.68 -8.37
N LEU A 893 38.87 10.05 -7.31
CA LEU A 893 39.68 9.59 -6.17
C LEU A 893 40.64 8.47 -6.57
N GLU A 894 40.18 7.49 -7.34
CA GLU A 894 41.03 6.39 -7.82
C GLU A 894 42.12 6.89 -8.76
N LYS A 895 41.82 7.86 -9.64
CA LYS A 895 42.82 8.51 -10.49
C LYS A 895 43.87 9.27 -9.68
N ALA A 896 43.50 9.78 -8.50
CA ALA A 896 44.40 10.42 -7.55
C ALA A 896 45.15 9.39 -6.65
N GLY A 897 44.99 8.09 -6.89
CA GLY A 897 45.72 7.03 -6.20
C GLY A 897 45.02 6.40 -4.99
N SER A 898 43.78 6.79 -4.68
CA SER A 898 42.99 6.15 -3.62
C SER A 898 42.51 4.75 -4.04
N ILE A 899 42.52 3.79 -3.13
CA ILE A 899 41.89 2.49 -3.30
C ILE A 899 40.46 2.59 -2.78
N VAL A 900 39.50 2.65 -3.70
CA VAL A 900 38.08 2.79 -3.38
C VAL A 900 37.33 1.51 -3.70
N PHE A 901 36.69 0.92 -2.69
CA PHE A 901 35.73 -0.17 -2.88
C PHE A 901 34.30 0.35 -2.72
N LYS A 902 33.50 0.10 -3.75
CA LYS A 902 32.12 0.57 -3.89
C LYS A 902 31.15 -0.22 -3.02
N ASP A 903 30.16 0.48 -2.49
CA ASP A 903 29.05 -0.04 -1.68
C ASP A 903 28.41 -1.34 -2.24
N ALA A 904 28.16 -1.40 -3.54
CA ALA A 904 27.55 -2.55 -4.22
C ALA A 904 28.35 -3.87 -4.11
N SER A 905 29.61 -3.81 -3.69
CA SER A 905 30.48 -4.96 -3.41
C SER A 905 30.69 -5.17 -1.92
N THR A 906 30.87 -4.10 -1.16
CA THR A 906 31.31 -4.15 0.25
C THR A 906 30.18 -4.43 1.23
N ASN A 907 28.96 -3.94 1.01
CA ASN A 907 27.87 -3.98 2.01
C ASN A 907 26.83 -5.08 1.75
N LYS A 908 27.25 -6.20 1.14
CA LYS A 908 26.36 -7.30 0.73
C LYS A 908 25.95 -8.26 1.86
N GLY A 909 26.58 -8.20 3.02
CA GLY A 909 26.34 -9.18 4.08
C GLY A 909 24.88 -9.27 4.54
N GLY A 910 24.18 -8.14 4.65
CA GLY A 910 22.75 -8.13 4.95
C GLY A 910 21.88 -8.79 3.87
N VAL A 911 22.25 -8.68 2.59
CA VAL A 911 21.47 -9.34 1.52
C VAL A 911 21.71 -10.85 1.50
N THR A 912 22.95 -11.28 1.72
CA THR A 912 23.31 -12.70 1.84
C THR A 912 22.64 -13.36 3.03
N SER A 913 22.66 -12.73 4.21
CA SER A 913 21.98 -13.25 5.42
C SER A 913 20.50 -13.49 5.18
N SER A 914 19.82 -12.53 4.55
CA SER A 914 18.40 -12.66 4.25
C SER A 914 18.08 -13.70 3.18
N SER A 915 18.94 -13.89 2.17
CA SER A 915 18.76 -14.96 1.17
C SER A 915 18.86 -16.35 1.82
N LEU A 916 19.79 -16.51 2.76
CA LEU A 916 19.90 -17.73 3.55
C LEU A 916 18.72 -17.91 4.52
N GLU A 917 18.17 -16.82 5.06
CA GLU A 917 16.91 -16.85 5.80
C GLU A 917 15.73 -17.33 4.94
N VAL A 918 15.63 -16.88 3.68
CA VAL A 918 14.63 -17.36 2.70
C VAL A 918 14.83 -18.85 2.43
N LEU A 919 16.07 -19.27 2.16
CA LEU A 919 16.39 -20.67 1.88
C LEU A 919 15.99 -21.59 3.04
N ALA A 920 16.36 -21.25 4.28
CA ALA A 920 15.95 -22.02 5.46
C ALA A 920 14.43 -22.05 5.61
N SER A 921 13.76 -20.92 5.36
CA SER A 921 12.29 -20.80 5.43
C SER A 921 11.56 -21.66 4.39
N LEU A 922 12.14 -21.83 3.20
CA LEU A 922 11.60 -22.69 2.13
C LEU A 922 11.90 -24.18 2.38
N ALA A 923 13.07 -24.49 2.94
CA ALA A 923 13.52 -25.87 3.15
C ALA A 923 12.80 -26.58 4.31
N PHE A 924 12.49 -25.86 5.39
CA PHE A 924 11.75 -26.43 6.51
C PHE A 924 10.24 -26.50 6.23
N ASP A 925 9.59 -27.55 6.71
CA ASP A 925 8.14 -27.51 6.94
C ASP A 925 7.80 -26.62 8.14
N ASP A 926 6.52 -26.40 8.42
CA ASP A 926 6.13 -25.45 9.48
C ASP A 926 6.60 -25.91 10.86
N ALA A 927 6.50 -27.20 11.18
CA ALA A 927 6.89 -27.73 12.49
C ALA A 927 8.42 -27.65 12.70
N GLY A 928 9.21 -28.04 11.69
CA GLY A 928 10.66 -27.95 11.70
C GLY A 928 11.13 -26.50 11.77
N PHE A 929 10.48 -25.59 11.05
CA PHE A 929 10.82 -24.17 11.11
C PHE A 929 10.62 -23.59 12.51
N TYR A 930 9.47 -23.86 13.15
CA TYR A 930 9.22 -23.41 14.52
C TYR A 930 10.22 -23.96 15.53
N LYS A 931 10.63 -25.21 15.37
CA LYS A 931 11.58 -25.86 16.28
C LYS A 931 13.00 -25.31 16.12
N ASN A 932 13.43 -25.10 14.88
CA ASN A 932 14.84 -24.90 14.56
C ASN A 932 15.22 -23.44 14.26
N MET A 933 14.28 -22.63 13.76
CA MET A 933 14.54 -21.23 13.40
C MET A 933 13.90 -20.23 14.37
N CYS A 934 12.74 -20.55 14.96
CA CYS A 934 12.04 -19.60 15.83
C CYS A 934 12.55 -19.63 17.28
N ILE A 935 12.91 -18.47 17.81
CA ILE A 935 13.26 -18.29 19.23
C ILE A 935 11.98 -18.32 20.08
N SER A 936 11.92 -19.21 21.05
CA SER A 936 10.78 -19.33 21.99
C SER A 936 11.26 -19.05 23.42
N ASN A 937 10.53 -18.20 24.17
CA ASN A 937 10.87 -17.82 25.54
C ASN A 937 12.32 -17.31 25.73
N GLY A 938 12.87 -16.62 24.72
CA GLY A 938 14.24 -16.10 24.74
C GLY A 938 15.35 -17.15 24.58
N THR A 939 15.01 -18.42 24.36
CA THR A 939 16.01 -19.49 24.15
C THR A 939 16.28 -19.67 22.66
N GLU A 940 17.55 -19.48 22.25
CA GLU A 940 17.97 -19.71 20.87
C GLU A 940 18.11 -21.23 20.61
N PRO A 941 17.47 -21.79 19.57
CA PRO A 941 17.70 -23.18 19.18
C PRO A 941 19.17 -23.41 18.80
N ALA A 942 19.72 -24.58 19.15
CA ALA A 942 21.11 -24.92 18.79
C ALA A 942 21.37 -24.83 17.29
N PHE A 943 20.43 -25.33 16.47
CA PHE A 943 20.47 -25.19 15.02
C PHE A 943 20.58 -23.72 14.59
N TYR A 944 19.77 -22.83 15.17
CA TYR A 944 19.75 -21.42 14.81
C TYR A 944 21.12 -20.76 15.04
N THR A 945 21.75 -20.99 16.18
CA THR A 945 23.07 -20.44 16.50
C THR A 945 24.16 -20.98 15.56
N GLU A 946 24.16 -22.30 15.28
CA GLU A 946 25.10 -22.91 14.34
C GLU A 946 24.90 -22.38 12.91
N TYR A 947 23.63 -22.26 12.48
CA TYR A 947 23.27 -21.77 11.16
C TYR A 947 23.67 -20.31 10.96
N VAL A 948 23.42 -19.44 11.96
CA VAL A 948 23.85 -18.03 11.92
C VAL A 948 25.38 -17.91 11.81
N SER A 949 26.13 -18.76 12.52
CA SER A 949 27.60 -18.78 12.41
C SER A 949 28.06 -19.21 11.01
N GLU A 950 27.39 -20.19 10.38
CA GLU A 950 27.69 -20.58 9.00
C GLU A 950 27.32 -19.46 8.00
N VAL A 951 26.21 -18.75 8.22
CA VAL A 951 25.82 -17.56 7.44
C VAL A 951 26.91 -16.48 7.48
N GLN A 952 27.44 -16.16 8.67
CA GLN A 952 28.54 -15.19 8.82
C GLN A 952 29.79 -15.64 8.04
N ALA A 953 30.14 -16.93 8.10
CA ALA A 953 31.28 -17.47 7.35
C ALA A 953 31.06 -17.39 5.83
N ILE A 954 29.84 -17.64 5.34
CA ILE A 954 29.50 -17.50 3.91
C ILE A 954 29.65 -16.04 3.47
N ILE A 955 29.16 -15.07 4.26
CA ILE A 955 29.30 -13.64 4.00
C ILE A 955 30.77 -13.27 3.83
N GLN A 956 31.60 -13.65 4.81
CA GLN A 956 33.03 -13.33 4.78
C GLN A 956 33.73 -13.98 3.59
N ARG A 957 33.41 -15.25 3.27
CA ARG A 957 33.97 -15.96 2.13
C ARG A 957 33.62 -15.28 0.80
N ASN A 958 32.37 -14.87 0.61
CA ASN A 958 31.94 -14.21 -0.62
C ASN A 958 32.60 -12.83 -0.77
N ALA A 959 32.66 -12.04 0.31
CA ALA A 959 33.35 -10.76 0.32
C ALA A 959 34.86 -10.91 0.02
N HIS A 960 35.50 -11.94 0.58
CA HIS A 960 36.90 -12.25 0.31
C HIS A 960 37.14 -12.56 -1.18
N LEU A 961 36.31 -13.40 -1.80
CA LEU A 961 36.51 -13.79 -3.20
C LEU A 961 36.31 -12.64 -4.17
N GLU A 962 35.29 -11.81 -3.96
CA GLU A 962 35.09 -10.64 -4.79
C GLU A 962 36.23 -9.62 -4.61
N PHE A 963 36.71 -9.42 -3.37
CA PHE A 963 37.88 -8.59 -3.11
C PHE A 963 39.10 -9.07 -3.91
N GLU A 964 39.40 -10.37 -3.86
CA GLU A 964 40.54 -10.95 -4.58
C GLU A 964 40.38 -10.81 -6.11
N ALA A 965 39.17 -11.02 -6.63
CA ALA A 965 38.86 -10.85 -8.05
C ALA A 965 39.04 -9.40 -8.52
N LEU A 966 38.50 -8.43 -7.76
CA LEU A 966 38.65 -7.00 -8.04
C LEU A 966 40.10 -6.56 -7.98
N TRP A 967 40.86 -7.08 -7.01
CA TRP A 967 42.28 -6.77 -6.86
C TRP A 967 43.08 -7.27 -8.06
N ALA A 968 42.92 -8.56 -8.42
CA ALA A 968 43.63 -9.18 -9.53
C ALA A 968 43.29 -8.53 -10.88
N GLU A 969 42.01 -8.23 -11.13
CA GLU A 969 41.59 -7.64 -12.40
C GLU A 969 42.05 -6.17 -12.53
N HIS A 970 42.13 -5.44 -11.42
CA HIS A 970 42.74 -4.11 -11.40
C HIS A 970 44.23 -4.16 -11.72
N GLU A 971 44.99 -5.08 -11.10
CA GLU A 971 46.42 -5.26 -11.39
C GLU A 971 46.67 -5.63 -12.85
N LYS A 972 45.77 -6.43 -13.44
CA LYS A 972 45.87 -6.88 -14.83
C LYS A 972 45.51 -5.80 -15.86
N THR A 973 44.46 -5.00 -15.60
CA THR A 973 43.88 -4.10 -16.61
C THR A 973 44.16 -2.62 -16.36
N GLY A 974 44.50 -2.24 -15.13
CA GLY A 974 44.59 -0.85 -14.69
C GLY A 974 43.25 -0.11 -14.60
N LYS A 975 42.11 -0.78 -14.86
CA LYS A 975 40.78 -0.16 -14.75
C LYS A 975 40.44 0.17 -13.29
N PRO A 976 39.70 1.26 -13.02
CA PRO A 976 39.24 1.59 -11.66
C PRO A 976 38.38 0.46 -11.06
N ARG A 977 38.61 0.14 -9.79
CA ARG A 977 37.88 -0.90 -9.02
C ARG A 977 36.39 -0.61 -8.96
N SER A 978 35.99 0.65 -8.90
CA SER A 978 34.58 1.05 -8.93
C SER A 978 33.88 0.71 -10.25
N VAL A 979 34.61 0.64 -11.36
CA VAL A 979 34.09 0.19 -12.68
C VAL A 979 34.08 -1.33 -12.76
N LEU A 980 35.18 -1.97 -12.32
CA LEU A 980 35.30 -3.42 -12.29
C LEU A 980 34.23 -4.08 -11.40
N SER A 981 33.82 -3.43 -10.32
CA SER A 981 32.68 -3.84 -9.50
C SER A 981 31.40 -3.99 -10.32
N ASP A 982 31.11 -3.03 -11.19
CA ASP A 982 29.92 -3.08 -12.05
C ASP A 982 30.11 -4.14 -13.16
N GLU A 983 31.29 -4.20 -13.81
CA GLU A 983 31.60 -5.22 -14.83
C GLU A 983 31.47 -6.65 -14.30
N LEU A 984 32.03 -6.95 -13.10
CA LEU A 984 31.86 -8.26 -12.45
C LEU A 984 30.39 -8.56 -12.15
N SER A 985 29.64 -7.55 -11.69
CA SER A 985 28.22 -7.73 -11.38
C SER A 985 27.40 -8.08 -12.62
N TYR A 986 27.66 -7.42 -13.74
CA TYR A 986 27.00 -7.72 -15.02
C TYR A 986 27.41 -9.11 -15.52
N ALA A 987 28.70 -9.43 -15.55
CA ALA A 987 29.19 -10.73 -16.00
C ALA A 987 28.60 -11.90 -15.19
N ILE A 988 28.51 -11.78 -13.86
CA ILE A 988 27.89 -12.81 -13.01
C ILE A 988 26.40 -12.93 -13.28
N ASN A 989 25.68 -11.80 -13.38
CA ASN A 989 24.24 -11.81 -13.59
C ASN A 989 23.85 -12.38 -14.97
N ASP A 990 24.60 -12.04 -16.01
CA ASP A 990 24.37 -12.51 -17.38
C ASP A 990 24.66 -14.01 -17.47
N LEU A 991 25.80 -14.46 -16.95
CA LEU A 991 26.14 -15.88 -16.91
C LEU A 991 25.18 -16.69 -16.03
N THR A 992 24.69 -16.12 -14.93
CA THR A 992 23.67 -16.76 -14.09
C THR A 992 22.40 -17.04 -14.88
N GLU A 993 21.95 -16.08 -15.70
CA GLU A 993 20.76 -16.23 -16.54
C GLU A 993 20.98 -17.31 -17.61
N GLU A 994 22.12 -17.31 -18.28
CA GLU A 994 22.49 -18.36 -19.25
C GLU A 994 22.56 -19.76 -18.62
N LEU A 995 23.21 -19.89 -17.46
CA LEU A 995 23.36 -21.17 -16.77
C LEU A 995 22.03 -21.70 -16.22
N SER A 996 21.19 -20.81 -15.69
CA SER A 996 19.87 -21.18 -15.18
C SER A 996 18.94 -21.68 -16.29
N ALA A 997 19.12 -21.18 -17.52
CA ALA A 997 18.39 -21.61 -18.72
C ALA A 997 19.04 -22.80 -19.46
N SER A 998 20.25 -23.22 -19.05
CA SER A 998 21.02 -24.24 -19.75
C SER A 998 20.52 -25.67 -19.51
N ASN A 999 20.82 -26.56 -20.45
CA ASN A 999 20.57 -28.01 -20.32
C ASN A 999 21.46 -28.68 -19.25
N MET A 1000 22.43 -27.97 -18.66
CA MET A 1000 23.27 -28.54 -17.59
C MET A 1000 22.47 -28.85 -16.33
N TRP A 1001 21.35 -28.16 -16.14
CA TRP A 1001 20.42 -28.46 -15.06
C TRP A 1001 19.83 -29.88 -15.14
N GLU A 1002 19.68 -30.41 -16.35
CA GLU A 1002 19.07 -31.73 -16.57
C GLU A 1002 20.03 -32.89 -16.23
N ASP A 1003 21.32 -32.61 -16.03
CA ASP A 1003 22.30 -33.56 -15.49
C ASP A 1003 22.19 -33.64 -13.96
N GLU A 1004 21.42 -34.61 -13.47
CA GLU A 1004 21.09 -34.70 -12.05
C GLU A 1004 22.30 -34.90 -11.13
N LEU A 1005 23.29 -35.68 -11.55
CA LEU A 1005 24.50 -35.92 -10.74
C LEU A 1005 25.29 -34.62 -10.60
N PHE A 1006 25.47 -33.89 -11.71
CA PHE A 1006 26.18 -32.62 -11.69
C PHE A 1006 25.40 -31.56 -10.93
N ARG A 1007 24.09 -31.41 -11.22
CA ARG A 1007 23.19 -30.49 -10.53
C ARG A 1007 23.23 -30.71 -9.01
N ASN A 1008 23.04 -31.94 -8.55
CA ASN A 1008 22.97 -32.24 -7.12
C ASN A 1008 24.34 -32.06 -6.44
N GLY A 1009 25.44 -32.36 -7.14
CA GLY A 1009 26.80 -32.06 -6.67
C GLY A 1009 27.03 -30.56 -6.43
N ILE A 1010 26.64 -29.73 -7.39
CA ILE A 1010 26.73 -28.27 -7.27
C ILE A 1010 25.83 -27.73 -6.15
N LEU A 1011 24.58 -28.18 -6.08
CA LEU A 1011 23.65 -27.76 -5.01
C LEU A 1011 24.15 -28.19 -3.63
N SER A 1012 24.78 -29.37 -3.50
CA SER A 1012 25.37 -29.79 -2.22
C SER A 1012 26.49 -28.84 -1.76
N GLU A 1013 27.29 -28.30 -2.67
CA GLU A 1013 28.31 -27.31 -2.32
C GLU A 1013 27.72 -25.92 -2.04
N ALA A 1014 26.71 -25.51 -2.80
CA ALA A 1014 26.11 -24.18 -2.70
C ALA A 1014 25.28 -24.00 -1.43
N LEU A 1015 24.59 -25.06 -0.99
CA LEU A 1015 23.70 -25.02 0.17
C LEU A 1015 24.49 -25.12 1.49
N PRO A 1016 24.05 -24.45 2.58
CA PRO A 1016 24.67 -24.57 3.90
C PRO A 1016 24.72 -26.00 4.40
N LYS A 1017 25.85 -26.41 5.00
CA LYS A 1017 26.07 -27.77 5.50
C LYS A 1017 25.28 -28.06 6.76
N VAL A 1018 25.08 -27.07 7.63
CA VAL A 1018 24.24 -27.21 8.83
C VAL A 1018 22.79 -27.52 8.42
N LEU A 1019 22.27 -26.83 7.39
CA LEU A 1019 20.92 -27.08 6.86
C LEU A 1019 20.80 -28.49 6.24
N GLN A 1020 21.80 -28.92 5.46
CA GLN A 1020 21.84 -30.26 4.87
C GLN A 1020 21.89 -31.36 5.95
N LYS A 1021 22.62 -31.13 7.05
CA LYS A 1021 22.72 -32.08 8.17
C LYS A 1021 21.39 -32.26 8.91
N GLU A 1022 20.60 -31.19 9.07
CA GLU A 1022 19.33 -31.23 9.79
C GLU A 1022 18.17 -31.78 8.93
N ILE A 1023 18.10 -31.42 7.65
CA ILE A 1023 16.96 -31.75 6.78
C ILE A 1023 17.26 -32.92 5.81
N GLY A 1024 18.50 -33.04 5.35
CA GLY A 1024 18.90 -33.92 4.25
C GLY A 1024 18.77 -33.23 2.88
N LEU A 1025 19.74 -33.44 1.99
CA LEU A 1025 19.78 -32.79 0.67
C LEU A 1025 18.55 -33.12 -0.17
N ASP A 1026 18.15 -34.39 -0.28
CA ASP A 1026 17.03 -34.82 -1.11
C ASP A 1026 15.71 -34.14 -0.71
N VAL A 1027 15.47 -34.00 0.60
CA VAL A 1027 14.28 -33.34 1.14
C VAL A 1027 14.30 -31.84 0.87
N ILE A 1028 15.47 -31.20 0.91
CA ILE A 1028 15.62 -29.79 0.51
C ILE A 1028 15.27 -29.63 -0.98
N LEU A 1029 15.78 -30.51 -1.84
CA LEU A 1029 15.53 -30.46 -3.28
C LEU A 1029 14.06 -30.68 -3.65
N GLU A 1030 13.32 -31.46 -2.85
CA GLU A 1030 11.87 -31.65 -3.02
C GLU A 1030 11.05 -30.43 -2.58
N ARG A 1031 11.41 -29.80 -1.44
CA ARG A 1031 10.61 -28.74 -0.82
C ARG A 1031 10.86 -27.35 -1.40
N VAL A 1032 12.10 -27.05 -1.76
CA VAL A 1032 12.46 -25.73 -2.31
C VAL A 1032 11.98 -25.63 -3.76
N PRO A 1033 11.30 -24.54 -4.16
CA PRO A 1033 10.82 -24.38 -5.53
C PRO A 1033 11.92 -24.56 -6.58
N GLY A 1034 11.61 -25.29 -7.66
CA GLY A 1034 12.58 -25.63 -8.69
C GLY A 1034 13.23 -24.42 -9.39
N ASN A 1035 12.48 -23.32 -9.57
CA ASN A 1035 13.03 -22.06 -10.09
C ASN A 1035 14.05 -21.43 -9.13
N TYR A 1036 13.83 -21.55 -7.81
CA TYR A 1036 14.78 -21.08 -6.79
C TYR A 1036 16.05 -21.94 -6.78
N LEU A 1037 15.93 -23.27 -6.86
CA LEU A 1037 17.10 -24.16 -6.95
C LEU A 1037 17.89 -23.93 -8.26
N ARG A 1038 17.21 -23.70 -9.39
CA ARG A 1038 17.86 -23.31 -10.67
C ARG A 1038 18.65 -22.02 -10.51
N ALA A 1039 18.09 -21.02 -9.84
CA ALA A 1039 18.77 -19.77 -9.56
C ALA A 1039 19.99 -19.94 -8.61
N ILE A 1040 19.91 -20.82 -7.61
CA ILE A 1040 21.07 -21.15 -6.74
C ILE A 1040 22.18 -21.78 -7.59
N PHE A 1041 21.83 -22.74 -8.44
CA PHE A 1041 22.77 -23.42 -9.31
C PHE A 1041 23.49 -22.43 -10.25
N GLY A 1042 22.72 -21.57 -10.92
CA GLY A 1042 23.26 -20.56 -11.83
C GLY A 1042 24.16 -19.55 -11.12
N SER A 1043 23.67 -18.93 -10.05
CA SER A 1043 24.42 -17.88 -9.32
C SER A 1043 25.68 -18.42 -8.66
N TYR A 1044 25.63 -19.62 -8.07
CA TYR A 1044 26.81 -20.24 -7.47
C TYR A 1044 27.89 -20.54 -8.50
N LEU A 1045 27.54 -21.16 -9.63
CA LEU A 1045 28.52 -21.47 -10.68
C LEU A 1045 29.09 -20.20 -11.31
N ALA A 1046 28.22 -19.25 -11.68
CA ALA A 1046 28.63 -18.00 -12.30
C ALA A 1046 29.57 -17.19 -11.40
N GLY A 1047 29.19 -17.01 -10.13
CA GLY A 1047 30.00 -16.28 -9.16
C GLY A 1047 31.40 -16.90 -8.98
N ARG A 1048 31.49 -18.22 -8.80
CA ARG A 1048 32.79 -18.90 -8.62
C ARG A 1048 33.67 -18.80 -9.86
N PHE A 1049 33.09 -19.01 -11.04
CA PHE A 1049 33.82 -18.92 -12.30
C PHE A 1049 34.33 -17.50 -12.57
N ILE A 1050 33.47 -16.49 -12.44
CA ILE A 1050 33.83 -15.09 -12.73
C ILE A 1050 34.82 -14.54 -11.69
N TYR A 1051 34.70 -14.92 -10.40
CA TYR A 1051 35.70 -14.54 -9.41
C TYR A 1051 37.07 -15.19 -9.66
N GLU A 1052 37.12 -16.38 -10.27
CA GLU A 1052 38.38 -17.04 -10.59
C GLU A 1052 39.01 -16.53 -11.90
N LYS A 1053 38.20 -16.32 -12.95
CA LYS A 1053 38.70 -16.04 -14.31
C LYS A 1053 38.56 -14.57 -14.74
N GLY A 1054 37.89 -13.74 -13.93
CA GLY A 1054 37.60 -12.34 -14.23
C GLY A 1054 36.30 -12.14 -15.05
N PRO A 1055 35.89 -10.89 -15.30
CA PRO A 1055 34.62 -10.55 -15.95
C PRO A 1055 34.57 -10.85 -17.45
N ASN A 1056 35.74 -10.98 -18.10
CA ASN A 1056 35.84 -11.26 -19.55
C ASN A 1056 36.71 -12.51 -19.79
N PRO A 1057 36.26 -13.70 -19.38
CA PRO A 1057 37.04 -14.92 -19.56
C PRO A 1057 37.04 -15.36 -21.03
N GLY A 1058 38.12 -16.02 -21.47
CA GLY A 1058 38.17 -16.60 -22.81
C GLY A 1058 37.11 -17.70 -22.99
N GLN A 1059 36.63 -17.90 -24.23
CA GLN A 1059 35.55 -18.87 -24.52
C GLN A 1059 35.87 -20.31 -24.06
N PHE A 1060 37.14 -20.71 -24.05
CA PHE A 1060 37.58 -22.03 -23.57
C PHE A 1060 37.71 -22.14 -22.05
N ALA A 1061 37.86 -21.01 -21.33
CA ALA A 1061 38.08 -21.01 -19.88
C ALA A 1061 36.88 -21.58 -19.13
N PHE A 1062 35.66 -21.32 -19.62
CA PHE A 1062 34.45 -21.89 -19.03
C PHE A 1062 34.40 -23.41 -19.20
N PHE A 1063 34.78 -23.92 -20.37
CA PHE A 1063 34.82 -25.35 -20.63
C PHE A 1063 35.83 -26.06 -19.71
N GLU A 1064 37.05 -25.53 -19.59
CA GLU A 1064 38.08 -26.08 -18.68
C GLU A 1064 37.61 -26.08 -17.23
N TYR A 1065 37.04 -24.96 -16.77
CA TYR A 1065 36.47 -24.85 -15.43
C TYR A 1065 35.40 -25.91 -15.18
N MET A 1066 34.50 -26.15 -16.14
CA MET A 1066 33.45 -27.16 -16.02
C MET A 1066 34.00 -28.59 -16.01
N VAL A 1067 35.05 -28.88 -16.78
CA VAL A 1067 35.73 -30.20 -16.76
C VAL A 1067 36.40 -30.43 -15.40
N GLU A 1068 37.11 -29.44 -14.88
CA GLU A 1068 37.74 -29.51 -13.56
C GLU A 1068 36.69 -29.67 -12.46
N LYS A 1069 35.56 -28.95 -12.57
CA LYS A 1069 34.48 -29.01 -11.59
C LYS A 1069 33.79 -30.37 -11.58
N ARG A 1070 33.51 -30.97 -12.74
CA ARG A 1070 32.96 -32.33 -12.86
C ARG A 1070 33.92 -33.36 -12.27
N ARG A 1071 35.22 -33.26 -12.57
CA ARG A 1071 36.24 -34.13 -11.99
C ARG A 1071 36.29 -34.02 -10.47
N ALA A 1072 36.22 -32.81 -9.92
CA ALA A 1072 36.20 -32.59 -8.46
C ALA A 1072 34.98 -33.21 -7.78
N LEU A 1073 33.85 -33.31 -8.49
CA LEU A 1073 32.64 -33.99 -8.04
C LEU A 1073 32.63 -35.50 -8.29
N GLY A 1074 33.65 -36.04 -8.98
CA GLY A 1074 33.75 -37.46 -9.31
C GLY A 1074 32.82 -37.92 -10.44
N ILE A 1075 32.46 -37.01 -11.35
CA ILE A 1075 31.55 -37.25 -12.50
C ILE A 1075 32.34 -37.37 -13.81
#